data_AF-A0A6J5VCS3-F1
#
_entry.id   AF-A0A6J5VCS3-F1
#
_cell.length_a   1.000
_cell.length_b   1.000
_cell.length_c   1.000
_cell.angle_alpha   90.00
_cell.angle_beta   90.00
_cell.angle_gamma   90.00
#
_symmetry.space_group_name_H-M   'P 1'
#
loop_
_entity.id
_entity.type
_entity.pdbx_description
1 polymer ?
#
loop_
_entity_poly.entity_id
_entity_poly.type
_entity_poly.pdbx_seq_one_letter_code
_entity_poly.pdbx_strand_id
1 'polypeptide(L)'
;MPLFFFLYLGLCLSFTSFGSCVASSHEIPHRKLSNAPCPLDIDAFRKIIREGDQPILFLDVQTECQFMLEGILLLRSEYLRTTGYFSPPSNASEACWHAYESLSNESLPGFGVQSTCGFKASLMTGSCMNITTRSQFESLISQSELQGIQDSCNQSLENNSTCDSCKQRLWRVSASNFGRPVDGNESDCNSYPFMYAAAFASRYGPTNLGTVKCLFSLDFNAFNVNTKRIKHTKVMHWAVLVGCVSGFFVAVLVVWVLWRRHKKHRGRKRNMELTEMGFASAMEIVGENTSLVKFPFEEIKKATKNFSRENIIGMGGYGNVYKGILADGSEVALKRFKNFSAGGDEAFAHEVEVIASIRHVNLVTVRGYCTVAVPLQGHQRIIVCELVHNGSLYDHLFDSRMKKLSWPIRKKIASGIARGLAYLHYGVEPAIIHRDVKASNILLDQTFEPKLADFGFAKFTPEGFTHLSTRVAGTLGYVAPEYAMYGQLSERSDVYSFGVVLLELLSGKKAVVEADGTGTLLLADWAWSQVREGNPLDVVDENMPELGFAEVMERHVLVAALCSHPVAYARPTMDQVVKMLESDFPLPSIPDCPLVYEMVKIDQPASFSGSSYISSPEGQQPCSYESDHPILSDLEKVGSSQKHM
;
A
#
# COMPACT_ATOMS: atom_id res chain seq x y z
N MET A 1 18.26 13.21 48.48
CA MET A 1 18.07 13.02 49.92
C MET A 1 16.82 13.79 50.34
N PRO A 2 15.96 13.16 51.14
CA PRO A 2 14.52 13.35 51.12
C PRO A 2 14.03 14.07 52.38
N LEU A 3 12.80 14.54 52.37
CA LEU A 3 11.95 14.57 53.56
C LEU A 3 10.51 14.71 53.09
N PHE A 4 9.80 13.58 53.21
CA PHE A 4 8.39 13.41 53.56
C PHE A 4 7.83 12.16 52.87
N PHE A 5 8.50 11.04 53.13
CA PHE A 5 7.87 9.75 53.39
C PHE A 5 7.54 9.70 54.90
N PHE A 6 6.54 8.89 55.28
CA PHE A 6 5.99 8.67 56.63
C PHE A 6 4.83 9.58 57.05
N LEU A 7 3.64 9.21 56.61
CA LEU A 7 2.49 8.91 57.50
C LEU A 7 1.28 8.60 56.62
N TYR A 8 1.05 7.32 56.33
CA TYR A 8 -0.25 6.64 56.43
C TYR A 8 -0.13 5.23 55.82
N LEU A 9 0.71 4.41 56.46
CA LEU A 9 0.56 2.96 56.43
C LEU A 9 0.14 2.56 57.84
N GLY A 10 -1.15 2.28 58.00
CA GLY A 10 -1.72 1.99 59.30
C GLY A 10 -3.16 1.58 59.15
N LEU A 11 -3.37 0.39 58.54
CA LEU A 11 -4.42 -0.59 58.84
C LEU A 11 -4.55 -1.55 57.65
N CYS A 12 -3.56 -2.44 57.52
CA CYS A 12 -3.84 -3.81 57.10
C CYS A 12 -4.14 -4.63 58.35
N LEU A 13 -4.91 -5.72 58.16
CA LEU A 13 -5.28 -6.78 59.09
C LEU A 13 -6.66 -6.61 59.74
N SER A 14 -7.69 -7.11 59.06
CA SER A 14 -8.60 -8.07 59.69
C SER A 14 -9.37 -8.90 58.66
N PHE A 15 -9.17 -10.22 58.77
CA PHE A 15 -10.03 -11.33 58.34
C PHE A 15 -10.09 -11.75 56.86
N THR A 16 -9.20 -12.69 56.55
CA THR A 16 -9.50 -13.90 55.76
C THR A 16 -10.63 -14.71 56.41
N SER A 17 -11.59 -15.22 55.63
CA SER A 17 -11.95 -16.66 55.57
C SER A 17 -13.24 -16.91 54.76
N PHE A 18 -13.11 -17.81 53.78
CA PHE A 18 -14.07 -18.80 53.25
C PHE A 18 -15.56 -18.50 53.04
N GLY A 19 -16.00 -18.80 51.81
CA GLY A 19 -17.39 -19.10 51.46
C GLY A 19 -17.53 -19.53 50.00
N SER A 20 -17.51 -20.84 49.75
CA SER A 20 -17.84 -21.48 48.46
C SER A 20 -19.35 -21.48 48.20
N CYS A 21 -19.71 -21.59 46.90
CA CYS A 21 -21.04 -21.92 46.34
C CYS A 21 -22.07 -20.76 46.45
N VAL A 22 -22.92 -20.45 45.47
CA VAL A 22 -23.76 -21.30 44.61
C VAL A 22 -24.12 -20.52 43.33
N ALA A 23 -24.22 -21.21 42.20
CA ALA A 23 -24.80 -20.70 40.96
C ALA A 23 -26.27 -20.27 41.18
N SER A 24 -26.58 -18.99 40.93
CA SER A 24 -27.96 -18.52 40.85
C SER A 24 -28.24 -18.06 39.42
N SER A 25 -28.91 -18.94 38.68
CA SER A 25 -29.61 -18.63 37.45
C SER A 25 -30.70 -17.59 37.73
N HIS A 26 -30.40 -16.32 37.43
CA HIS A 26 -31.42 -15.28 37.44
C HIS A 26 -32.25 -15.38 36.16
N GLU A 27 -33.39 -16.05 36.25
CA GLU A 27 -34.49 -15.91 35.30
C GLU A 27 -34.95 -14.45 35.25
N ILE A 28 -34.90 -13.86 34.05
CA ILE A 28 -35.47 -12.55 33.76
C ILE A 28 -36.99 -12.73 33.64
N PRO A 29 -37.83 -11.93 34.32
CA PRO A 29 -39.28 -12.12 34.30
C PRO A 29 -39.86 -11.80 32.91
N HIS A 30 -40.57 -12.77 32.33
CA HIS A 30 -41.36 -12.60 31.11
C HIS A 30 -42.39 -11.48 31.31
N ARG A 31 -42.18 -10.32 30.67
CA ARG A 31 -43.20 -9.28 30.53
C ARG A 31 -44.23 -9.78 29.52
N LYS A 32 -45.50 -9.90 29.94
CA LYS A 32 -46.65 -10.24 29.09
C LYS A 32 -46.76 -9.23 27.92
N LEU A 33 -46.33 -9.63 26.73
CA LEU A 33 -46.59 -8.91 25.49
C LEU A 33 -47.92 -9.42 24.92
N SER A 34 -49.04 -8.89 25.41
CA SER A 34 -50.37 -9.18 24.84
C SER A 34 -51.06 -7.87 24.44
N ASN A 35 -51.24 -7.71 23.12
CA ASN A 35 -52.06 -6.69 22.42
C ASN A 35 -51.44 -5.31 22.07
N ALA A 36 -50.12 -5.22 21.89
CA ALA A 36 -49.54 -4.08 21.16
C ALA A 36 -49.48 -4.38 19.64
N PRO A 37 -49.85 -3.43 18.75
CA PRO A 37 -49.78 -3.66 17.30
C PRO A 37 -48.34 -3.82 16.79
N CYS A 38 -47.34 -3.27 17.48
CA CYS A 38 -45.92 -3.56 17.27
C CYS A 38 -45.29 -4.23 18.52
N PRO A 39 -44.62 -5.40 18.39
CA PRO A 39 -43.93 -6.06 19.50
C PRO A 39 -42.59 -5.46 19.92
N LEU A 40 -42.03 -4.52 19.14
CA LEU A 40 -40.73 -3.90 19.42
C LEU A 40 -40.86 -2.85 20.53
N ASP A 41 -39.89 -2.81 21.45
CA ASP A 41 -39.85 -1.81 22.54
C ASP A 41 -39.33 -0.46 22.02
N ILE A 42 -40.21 0.27 21.34
CA ILE A 42 -39.91 1.60 20.79
C ILE A 42 -39.55 2.61 21.90
N ASP A 43 -40.09 2.42 23.11
CA ASP A 43 -39.80 3.27 24.26
C ASP A 43 -38.36 3.11 24.77
N ALA A 44 -37.79 1.90 24.67
CA ALA A 44 -36.38 1.68 24.96
C ALA A 44 -35.47 2.50 24.03
N PHE A 45 -35.78 2.55 22.73
CA PHE A 45 -35.02 3.37 21.78
C PHE A 45 -35.23 4.87 22.01
N ARG A 46 -36.46 5.30 22.31
CA ARG A 46 -36.78 6.69 22.71
C ARG A 46 -35.99 7.12 23.96
N LYS A 47 -35.81 6.22 24.94
CA LYS A 47 -35.02 6.50 26.14
C LYS A 47 -33.55 6.71 25.83
N ILE A 48 -32.97 5.90 24.94
CA ILE A 48 -31.57 6.02 24.50
C ILE A 48 -31.34 7.33 23.75
N ILE A 49 -32.25 7.71 22.85
CA ILE A 49 -32.20 9.00 22.14
C ILE A 49 -32.29 10.17 23.12
N ARG A 50 -33.15 10.09 24.14
CA ARG A 50 -33.32 11.14 25.16
C ARG A 50 -32.18 11.22 26.16
N GLU A 51 -31.45 10.13 26.40
CA GLU A 51 -30.23 10.14 27.21
C GLU A 51 -29.06 10.82 26.47
N GLY A 52 -29.16 10.98 25.14
CA GLY A 52 -28.35 11.87 24.33
C GLY A 52 -28.81 13.33 24.44
N ASP A 53 -28.12 14.14 25.24
CA ASP A 53 -28.53 15.51 25.61
C ASP A 53 -28.40 16.57 24.47
N GLN A 54 -28.24 16.16 23.18
CA GLN A 54 -27.94 17.06 22.04
C GLN A 54 -28.69 16.67 20.74
N PRO A 55 -29.05 17.65 19.87
CA PRO A 55 -29.62 17.38 18.56
C PRO A 55 -28.61 16.67 17.66
N ILE A 56 -29.03 15.58 17.02
CA ILE A 56 -28.19 14.78 16.12
C ILE A 56 -27.98 15.58 14.82
N LEU A 57 -26.73 15.98 14.56
CA LEU A 57 -26.37 16.74 13.36
C LEU A 57 -25.72 15.79 12.35
N PHE A 58 -26.44 15.44 11.29
CA PHE A 58 -25.91 14.60 10.23
C PHE A 58 -25.20 15.45 9.16
N LEU A 59 -24.11 14.92 8.61
CA LEU A 59 -23.29 15.58 7.59
C LEU A 59 -23.79 15.31 6.18
N ASP A 60 -24.50 14.20 5.98
CA ASP A 60 -25.04 13.73 4.70
C ASP A 60 -26.14 12.67 4.91
N VAL A 61 -26.92 12.45 3.83
CA VAL A 61 -28.07 11.52 3.79
C VAL A 61 -27.67 10.06 4.00
N GLN A 62 -26.46 9.67 3.62
CA GLN A 62 -26.00 8.28 3.77
C GLN A 62 -25.79 7.95 5.24
N THR A 63 -25.23 8.89 6.00
CA THR A 63 -25.06 8.76 7.46
C THR A 63 -26.40 8.74 8.20
N GLU A 64 -27.39 9.51 7.72
CA GLU A 64 -28.77 9.46 8.24
C GLU A 64 -29.40 8.08 8.04
N CYS A 65 -29.33 7.55 6.81
CA CYS A 65 -29.90 6.24 6.51
C CYS A 65 -29.21 5.09 7.28
N GLN A 66 -27.89 5.17 7.48
CA GLN A 66 -27.16 4.21 8.31
C GLN A 66 -27.64 4.27 9.77
N PHE A 67 -27.75 5.47 10.35
CA PHE A 67 -28.23 5.66 11.72
C PHE A 67 -29.63 5.06 11.93
N MET A 68 -30.51 5.21 10.93
CA MET A 68 -31.85 4.61 10.97
C MET A 68 -31.79 3.07 10.91
N LEU A 69 -30.95 2.50 10.04
CA LEU A 69 -30.78 1.05 9.96
C LEU A 69 -30.28 0.46 11.30
N GLU A 70 -29.28 1.09 11.91
CA GLU A 70 -28.70 0.67 13.19
C GLU A 70 -29.72 0.74 14.35
N GLY A 71 -30.61 1.74 14.33
CA GLY A 71 -31.72 1.83 15.28
C GLY A 71 -32.71 0.67 15.16
N ILE A 72 -32.99 0.21 13.94
CA ILE A 72 -33.84 -0.97 13.71
C ILE A 72 -33.17 -2.24 14.25
N LEU A 73 -31.86 -2.41 14.01
CA LEU A 73 -31.10 -3.55 14.52
C LEU A 73 -31.06 -3.59 16.06
N LEU A 74 -30.92 -2.42 16.70
CA LEU A 74 -31.00 -2.30 18.16
C LEU A 74 -32.36 -2.75 18.71
N LEU A 75 -33.46 -2.27 18.12
CA LEU A 75 -34.82 -2.65 18.52
C LEU A 75 -35.05 -4.16 18.39
N ARG A 76 -34.57 -4.75 17.30
CA ARG A 76 -34.65 -6.20 17.08
C ARG A 76 -33.75 -6.99 18.03
N SER A 77 -32.62 -6.42 18.46
CA SER A 77 -31.75 -7.03 19.48
C SER A 77 -32.42 -7.06 20.85
N GLU A 78 -33.15 -6.00 21.21
CA GLU A 78 -33.94 -5.97 22.45
C GLU A 78 -35.12 -6.94 22.39
N TYR A 79 -35.77 -7.06 21.23
CA TYR A 79 -36.79 -8.09 20.99
C TYR A 79 -36.22 -9.50 21.11
N LEU A 80 -35.05 -9.76 20.54
CA LEU A 80 -34.33 -11.03 20.66
C LEU A 80 -34.00 -11.36 22.11
N ARG A 81 -33.51 -10.37 22.87
CA ARG A 81 -33.19 -10.54 24.30
C ARG A 81 -34.41 -10.92 25.14
N THR A 82 -35.58 -10.35 24.82
CA THR A 82 -36.80 -10.49 25.63
C THR A 82 -37.66 -11.68 25.22
N THR A 83 -37.62 -12.07 23.95
CA THR A 83 -38.50 -13.13 23.40
C THR A 83 -37.74 -14.37 22.91
N GLY A 84 -36.44 -14.27 22.66
CA GLY A 84 -35.64 -15.32 22.04
C GLY A 84 -35.76 -15.41 20.52
N TYR A 85 -36.50 -14.48 19.88
CA TYR A 85 -36.72 -14.44 18.43
C TYR A 85 -36.00 -13.25 17.76
N PHE A 86 -35.39 -13.47 16.60
CA PHE A 86 -34.66 -12.43 15.84
C PHE A 86 -35.57 -11.42 15.13
N SER A 87 -36.83 -11.78 14.91
CA SER A 87 -37.80 -10.97 14.18
C SER A 87 -39.20 -11.12 14.78
N PRO A 88 -39.98 -10.03 14.88
CA PRO A 88 -41.40 -10.10 15.18
C PRO A 88 -42.19 -10.86 14.10
N PRO A 89 -43.43 -11.28 14.39
CA PRO A 89 -44.35 -11.84 13.40
C PRO A 89 -44.52 -10.92 12.18
N SER A 90 -44.56 -11.51 10.97
CA SER A 90 -44.63 -10.75 9.70
C SER A 90 -45.83 -9.81 9.60
N ASN A 91 -46.95 -10.14 10.24
CA ASN A 91 -48.15 -9.30 10.30
C ASN A 91 -47.99 -8.02 11.15
N ALA A 92 -46.90 -7.89 11.92
CA ALA A 92 -46.60 -6.69 12.69
C ALA A 92 -45.71 -5.68 11.94
N SER A 93 -45.27 -6.01 10.72
CA SER A 93 -44.33 -5.21 9.92
C SER A 93 -44.76 -3.75 9.76
N GLU A 94 -45.98 -3.50 9.27
CA GLU A 94 -46.52 -2.14 9.06
C GLU A 94 -46.72 -1.37 10.37
N ALA A 95 -47.26 -2.04 11.39
CA ALA A 95 -47.48 -1.43 12.70
C ALA A 95 -46.16 -1.03 13.38
N CYS A 96 -45.12 -1.85 13.24
CA CYS A 96 -43.78 -1.51 13.73
C CYS A 96 -43.10 -0.43 12.92
N TRP A 97 -43.29 -0.42 11.61
CA TRP A 97 -42.79 0.63 10.75
C TRP A 97 -43.35 2.00 11.13
N HIS A 98 -44.68 2.11 11.28
CA HIS A 98 -45.32 3.36 11.72
C HIS A 98 -44.87 3.83 13.10
N ALA A 99 -44.69 2.90 14.04
CA ALA A 99 -44.22 3.25 15.39
C ALA A 99 -42.78 3.79 15.36
N TYR A 100 -41.93 3.22 14.51
CA TYR A 100 -40.55 3.67 14.30
C TYR A 100 -40.48 5.01 13.56
N GLU A 101 -41.28 5.21 12.52
CA GLU A 101 -41.34 6.45 11.75
C GLU A 101 -41.88 7.64 12.58
N SER A 102 -42.79 7.37 13.52
CA SER A 102 -43.23 8.37 14.50
C SER A 102 -42.07 8.84 15.37
N LEU A 103 -41.26 7.90 15.87
CA LEU A 103 -40.08 8.21 16.69
C LEU A 103 -38.96 8.89 15.89
N SER A 104 -38.78 8.52 14.61
CA SER A 104 -37.82 9.18 13.73
C SER A 104 -38.23 10.63 13.47
N ASN A 105 -39.50 10.90 13.23
CA ASN A 105 -40.01 12.27 13.03
C ASN A 105 -39.90 13.14 14.30
N GLU A 106 -39.99 12.55 15.50
CA GLU A 106 -39.70 13.26 16.76
C GLU A 106 -38.23 13.72 16.83
N SER A 107 -37.32 12.93 16.26
CA SER A 107 -35.86 13.15 16.35
C SER A 107 -35.29 13.93 15.15
N LEU A 108 -35.90 13.76 13.97
CA LEU A 108 -35.53 14.35 12.67
C LEU A 108 -36.79 14.83 11.93
N PRO A 109 -37.29 16.04 12.22
CA PRO A 109 -38.51 16.55 11.60
C PRO A 109 -38.35 16.70 10.09
N GLY A 110 -39.23 16.05 9.31
CA GLY A 110 -39.27 16.17 7.85
C GLY A 110 -38.37 15.19 7.09
N PHE A 111 -37.68 14.28 7.78
CA PHE A 111 -36.92 13.21 7.15
C PHE A 111 -37.80 11.98 6.89
N GLY A 112 -38.20 11.78 5.64
CA GLY A 112 -38.95 10.59 5.22
C GLY A 112 -38.03 9.39 5.04
N VAL A 113 -37.95 8.50 6.03
CA VAL A 113 -37.04 7.33 6.03
C VAL A 113 -37.28 6.43 4.82
N GLN A 114 -38.55 6.14 4.50
CA GLN A 114 -38.91 5.29 3.37
C GLN A 114 -38.60 5.93 2.01
N SER A 115 -38.91 7.21 1.84
CA SER A 115 -38.68 7.93 0.57
C SER A 115 -37.21 8.27 0.33
N THR A 116 -36.43 8.43 1.41
CA THR A 116 -35.03 8.87 1.32
C THR A 116 -34.05 7.71 1.32
N CYS A 117 -34.29 6.68 2.14
CA CYS A 117 -33.40 5.52 2.27
C CYS A 117 -33.85 4.30 1.46
N GLY A 118 -35.07 4.32 0.91
CA GLY A 118 -35.64 3.19 0.15
C GLY A 118 -36.00 1.97 1.02
N PHE A 119 -36.07 2.12 2.34
CA PHE A 119 -36.40 1.04 3.27
C PHE A 119 -37.88 0.65 3.18
N LYS A 120 -38.15 -0.65 3.27
CA LYS A 120 -39.51 -1.20 3.29
C LYS A 120 -39.88 -1.65 4.70
N ALA A 121 -41.17 -1.64 5.03
CA ALA A 121 -41.68 -2.14 6.31
C ALA A 121 -41.23 -3.60 6.59
N SER A 122 -40.99 -4.40 5.55
CA SER A 122 -40.47 -5.78 5.63
C SER A 122 -39.16 -5.89 6.40
N LEU A 123 -38.35 -4.83 6.48
CA LEU A 123 -37.09 -4.79 7.22
C LEU A 123 -37.29 -5.00 8.74
N MET A 124 -38.47 -4.62 9.27
CA MET A 124 -38.82 -4.81 10.69
C MET A 124 -38.96 -6.28 11.06
N THR A 125 -39.40 -7.11 10.11
CA THR A 125 -39.72 -8.54 10.33
C THR A 125 -38.86 -9.48 9.50
N GLY A 126 -37.95 -8.97 8.67
CA GLY A 126 -37.13 -9.75 7.74
C GLY A 126 -36.29 -10.79 8.46
N SER A 127 -36.21 -12.00 7.90
CA SER A 127 -35.41 -13.11 8.44
C SER A 127 -34.21 -13.41 7.53
N CYS A 128 -33.09 -13.81 8.14
CA CYS A 128 -31.93 -14.37 7.46
C CYS A 128 -32.01 -15.89 7.47
N MET A 129 -31.83 -16.57 6.33
CA MET A 129 -31.69 -18.04 6.24
C MET A 129 -32.75 -18.85 7.01
N ASN A 130 -33.98 -18.35 7.12
CA ASN A 130 -35.05 -18.92 7.97
C ASN A 130 -34.68 -19.08 9.46
N ILE A 131 -33.64 -18.39 9.93
CA ILE A 131 -33.23 -18.32 11.34
C ILE A 131 -34.17 -17.36 12.05
N THR A 132 -34.96 -17.91 12.96
CA THR A 132 -35.97 -17.17 13.72
C THR A 132 -35.66 -17.16 15.21
N THR A 133 -34.98 -18.17 15.74
CA THR A 133 -34.72 -18.31 17.17
C THR A 133 -33.23 -18.29 17.51
N ARG A 134 -32.93 -17.98 18.77
CA ARG A 134 -31.60 -18.14 19.36
C ARG A 134 -31.01 -19.54 19.15
N SER A 135 -31.79 -20.60 19.41
CA SER A 135 -31.31 -21.98 19.32
C SER A 135 -30.92 -22.37 17.88
N GLN A 136 -31.68 -21.90 16.89
CA GLN A 136 -31.35 -22.09 15.48
C GLN A 136 -30.04 -21.37 15.14
N PHE A 137 -29.86 -20.14 15.62
CA PHE A 137 -28.63 -19.38 15.40
C PHE A 137 -27.41 -20.06 16.04
N GLU A 138 -27.51 -20.46 17.31
CA GLU A 138 -26.43 -21.15 18.02
C GLU A 138 -26.08 -22.51 17.40
N SER A 139 -27.03 -23.23 16.79
CA SER A 139 -26.76 -24.49 16.08
C SER A 139 -25.91 -24.34 14.81
N LEU A 140 -25.81 -23.13 14.26
CA LEU A 140 -25.05 -22.84 13.05
C LEU A 140 -23.61 -22.42 13.33
N ILE A 141 -23.25 -22.22 14.60
CA ILE A 141 -21.95 -21.70 15.04
C ILE A 141 -21.28 -22.74 15.94
N SER A 142 -19.96 -22.92 15.81
CA SER A 142 -19.26 -23.89 16.66
C SER A 142 -19.23 -23.44 18.13
N GLN A 143 -19.17 -24.39 19.06
CA GLN A 143 -19.12 -24.08 20.50
C GLN A 143 -17.91 -23.22 20.88
N SER A 144 -16.77 -23.38 20.19
CA SER A 144 -15.56 -22.56 20.40
C SER A 144 -15.73 -21.12 19.91
N GLU A 145 -16.50 -20.90 18.84
CA GLU A 145 -16.84 -19.58 18.34
C GLU A 145 -17.81 -18.87 19.27
N LEU A 146 -18.87 -19.55 19.72
CA LEU A 146 -19.82 -19.05 20.72
C LEU A 146 -19.11 -18.65 22.02
N GLN A 147 -18.21 -19.50 22.52
CA GLN A 147 -17.42 -19.18 23.71
C GLN A 147 -16.55 -17.94 23.49
N GLY A 148 -15.88 -17.82 22.34
CA GLY A 148 -15.07 -16.63 22.08
C GLY A 148 -15.87 -15.34 21.89
N ILE A 149 -17.12 -15.41 21.41
CA ILE A 149 -18.05 -14.26 21.44
C ILE A 149 -18.31 -13.87 22.90
N GLN A 150 -18.63 -14.83 23.75
CA GLN A 150 -18.85 -14.59 25.17
C GLN A 150 -17.62 -13.96 25.83
N ASP A 151 -16.42 -14.51 25.60
CA ASP A 151 -15.18 -14.03 26.21
C ASP A 151 -14.83 -12.60 25.78
N SER A 152 -15.14 -12.24 24.53
CA SER A 152 -14.78 -10.92 23.98
C SER A 152 -15.81 -9.84 24.33
N CYS A 153 -17.09 -10.21 24.40
CA CYS A 153 -18.21 -9.26 24.51
C CYS A 153 -18.86 -9.21 25.92
N ASN A 154 -18.58 -10.15 26.82
CA ASN A 154 -19.11 -10.19 28.20
C ASN A 154 -18.38 -9.24 29.15
N GLN A 155 -18.16 -8.00 28.71
CA GLN A 155 -17.50 -6.93 29.46
C GLN A 155 -18.07 -5.57 29.04
N SER A 156 -17.65 -4.50 29.71
CA SER A 156 -18.06 -3.15 29.28
C SER A 156 -17.47 -2.83 27.89
N LEU A 157 -18.35 -2.46 26.96
CA LEU A 157 -17.99 -2.08 25.59
C LEU A 157 -17.83 -0.56 25.42
N GLU A 158 -17.80 0.20 26.52
CA GLU A 158 -17.55 1.65 26.49
C GLU A 158 -16.11 2.02 26.11
N ASN A 159 -15.16 1.12 26.36
CA ASN A 159 -13.76 1.30 25.98
C ASN A 159 -13.53 0.83 24.53
N ASN A 160 -12.82 1.62 23.74
CA ASN A 160 -12.53 1.32 22.34
C ASN A 160 -11.82 -0.03 22.17
N SER A 161 -10.88 -0.39 23.04
CA SER A 161 -10.12 -1.65 22.90
C SER A 161 -10.97 -2.90 23.14
N THR A 162 -11.89 -2.87 24.12
CA THR A 162 -12.81 -3.99 24.38
C THR A 162 -13.88 -4.08 23.30
N CYS A 163 -14.35 -2.93 22.82
CA CYS A 163 -15.26 -2.84 21.69
C CYS A 163 -14.66 -3.43 20.41
N ASP A 164 -13.42 -3.07 20.07
CA ASP A 164 -12.76 -3.54 18.84
C ASP A 164 -12.51 -5.05 18.88
N SER A 165 -12.11 -5.59 20.04
CA SER A 165 -11.96 -7.04 20.23
C SER A 165 -13.29 -7.79 20.00
N CYS A 166 -14.38 -7.29 20.59
CA CYS A 166 -15.72 -7.85 20.39
C CYS A 166 -16.15 -7.79 18.92
N LYS A 167 -16.06 -6.62 18.26
CA LYS A 167 -16.40 -6.47 16.83
C LYS A 167 -15.58 -7.39 15.93
N GLN A 168 -14.27 -7.52 16.17
CA GLN A 168 -13.42 -8.39 15.36
C GLN A 168 -13.86 -9.86 15.45
N ARG A 169 -14.28 -10.32 16.64
CA ARG A 169 -14.81 -11.67 16.82
C ARG A 169 -16.13 -11.87 16.06
N LEU A 170 -17.03 -10.89 16.12
CA LEU A 170 -18.33 -10.94 15.44
C LEU A 170 -18.20 -10.93 13.92
N TRP A 171 -17.31 -10.11 13.37
CA TRP A 171 -17.01 -10.10 11.94
C TRP A 171 -16.47 -11.44 11.43
N ARG A 172 -15.63 -12.12 12.22
CA ARG A 172 -15.13 -13.46 11.86
C ARG A 172 -16.28 -14.47 11.76
N VAL A 173 -17.15 -14.51 12.77
CA VAL A 173 -18.31 -15.41 12.79
C VAL A 173 -19.30 -15.09 11.67
N SER A 174 -19.48 -13.80 11.35
CA SER A 174 -20.27 -13.37 10.20
C SER A 174 -19.70 -13.90 8.89
N ALA A 175 -18.39 -13.77 8.67
CA ALA A 175 -17.74 -14.18 7.44
C ALA A 175 -17.73 -15.71 7.25
N SER A 176 -17.52 -16.48 8.32
CA SER A 176 -17.44 -17.94 8.26
C SER A 176 -18.80 -18.63 8.12
N ASN A 177 -19.86 -18.08 8.72
CA ASN A 177 -21.15 -18.77 8.83
C ASN A 177 -22.27 -18.10 8.02
N PHE A 178 -22.14 -16.82 7.68
CA PHE A 178 -23.21 -16.01 7.10
C PHE A 178 -22.79 -15.21 5.83
N GLY A 179 -21.55 -15.37 5.35
CA GLY A 179 -20.91 -14.53 4.33
C GLY A 179 -21.13 -14.87 2.84
N ARG A 180 -22.18 -15.61 2.45
CA ARG A 180 -22.47 -15.85 1.01
C ARG A 180 -23.49 -14.83 0.49
N PRO A 181 -23.31 -14.26 -0.72
CA PRO A 181 -24.35 -13.45 -1.36
C PRO A 181 -25.51 -14.38 -1.73
N VAL A 182 -26.68 -14.18 -1.14
CA VAL A 182 -27.94 -14.75 -1.65
C VAL A 182 -28.47 -13.76 -2.68
N ASP A 183 -28.69 -14.24 -3.89
CA ASP A 183 -29.15 -13.47 -5.04
C ASP A 183 -30.27 -12.47 -4.68
N GLY A 184 -29.98 -11.17 -4.88
CA GLY A 184 -30.97 -10.14 -5.17
C GLY A 184 -32.06 -9.84 -4.15
N ASN A 185 -32.06 -10.43 -2.94
CA ASN A 185 -33.06 -10.16 -1.91
C ASN A 185 -32.41 -9.77 -0.57
N GLU A 186 -32.88 -8.64 -0.03
CA GLU A 186 -32.59 -7.96 1.24
C GLU A 186 -32.46 -8.90 2.47
N SER A 187 -31.41 -9.73 2.54
CA SER A 187 -31.08 -10.48 3.75
C SER A 187 -29.71 -10.04 4.25
N ASP A 188 -29.71 -9.00 5.09
CA ASP A 188 -28.53 -8.57 5.84
C ASP A 188 -28.23 -9.56 6.98
N CYS A 189 -27.82 -10.77 6.59
CA CYS A 189 -27.43 -11.85 7.49
C CYS A 189 -26.23 -11.48 8.36
N ASN A 190 -25.45 -10.47 7.95
CA ASN A 190 -24.25 -10.04 8.66
C ASN A 190 -24.58 -9.36 10.00
N SER A 191 -25.80 -8.86 10.16
CA SER A 191 -26.23 -8.19 11.38
C SER A 191 -26.65 -9.16 12.50
N TYR A 192 -26.89 -10.44 12.20
CA TYR A 192 -27.35 -11.45 13.18
C TYR A 192 -26.34 -11.70 14.32
N PRO A 193 -25.03 -11.88 14.06
CA PRO A 193 -24.03 -11.96 15.12
C PRO A 193 -24.00 -10.74 16.04
N PHE A 194 -24.17 -9.53 15.51
CA PHE A 194 -24.20 -8.29 16.29
C PHE A 194 -25.45 -8.22 17.17
N MET A 195 -26.62 -8.60 16.62
CA MET A 195 -27.86 -8.69 17.39
C MET A 195 -27.77 -9.72 18.51
N TYR A 196 -27.22 -10.90 18.22
CA TYR A 196 -26.98 -11.95 19.21
C TYR A 196 -26.03 -11.49 20.32
N ALA A 197 -24.92 -10.83 19.95
CA ALA A 197 -23.95 -10.34 20.91
C ALA A 197 -24.54 -9.26 21.81
N ALA A 198 -25.31 -8.33 21.25
CA ALA A 198 -25.98 -7.29 22.02
C ALA A 198 -27.04 -7.90 22.98
N ALA A 199 -27.76 -8.93 22.54
CA ALA A 199 -28.82 -9.57 23.31
C ALA A 199 -28.32 -10.51 24.43
N PHE A 200 -27.29 -11.31 24.15
CA PHE A 200 -26.91 -12.44 25.02
C PHE A 200 -25.43 -12.48 25.42
N ALA A 201 -24.52 -11.90 24.64
CA ALA A 201 -23.10 -11.90 24.99
C ALA A 201 -22.70 -10.69 25.84
N SER A 202 -23.29 -9.52 25.59
CA SER A 202 -23.10 -8.31 26.38
C SER A 202 -23.82 -8.44 27.73
N ARG A 203 -23.06 -8.35 28.82
CA ARG A 203 -23.59 -8.36 30.19
C ARG A 203 -24.65 -7.27 30.43
N TYR A 204 -24.51 -6.14 29.74
CA TYR A 204 -25.33 -4.95 29.95
C TYR A 204 -26.52 -4.84 28.97
N GLY A 205 -26.58 -5.73 27.97
CA GLY A 205 -27.67 -5.78 26.99
C GLY A 205 -27.59 -4.70 25.90
N PRO A 206 -28.55 -4.70 24.97
CA PRO A 206 -28.56 -3.86 23.77
C PRO A 206 -29.01 -2.42 24.06
N THR A 207 -29.56 -2.14 25.24
CA THR A 207 -29.97 -0.79 25.65
C THR A 207 -28.92 -0.03 26.44
N ASN A 208 -27.77 -0.66 26.76
CA ASN A 208 -26.64 0.01 27.39
C ASN A 208 -25.89 0.89 26.38
N LEU A 209 -25.59 2.13 26.76
CA LEU A 209 -24.98 3.13 25.87
C LEU A 209 -23.62 2.69 25.28
N GLY A 210 -22.81 1.94 26.03
CA GLY A 210 -21.56 1.35 25.53
C GLY A 210 -21.81 0.28 24.46
N THR A 211 -22.77 -0.62 24.69
CA THR A 211 -23.19 -1.61 23.68
C THR A 211 -23.75 -0.93 22.43
N VAL A 212 -24.57 0.10 22.60
CA VAL A 212 -25.21 0.88 21.53
C VAL A 212 -24.18 1.59 20.66
N LYS A 213 -23.24 2.29 21.29
CA LYS A 213 -22.14 2.95 20.60
C LYS A 213 -21.20 1.96 19.92
N CYS A 214 -20.91 0.83 20.56
CA CYS A 214 -19.95 -0.13 20.06
C CYS A 214 -20.49 -0.99 18.90
N LEU A 215 -21.65 -1.63 19.09
CA LEU A 215 -22.15 -2.65 18.16
C LEU A 215 -23.04 -2.06 17.06
N PHE A 216 -23.66 -0.91 17.30
CA PHE A 216 -24.58 -0.27 16.34
C PHE A 216 -24.07 1.11 15.89
N SER A 217 -22.86 1.52 16.28
CA SER A 217 -22.26 2.81 15.91
C SER A 217 -23.11 4.05 16.24
N LEU A 218 -24.02 3.93 17.21
CA LEU A 218 -24.91 5.01 17.64
C LEU A 218 -24.27 5.78 18.81
N ASP A 219 -23.51 6.84 18.51
CA ASP A 219 -22.88 7.71 19.52
C ASP A 219 -23.68 9.00 19.77
N PHE A 220 -24.41 9.03 20.88
CA PHE A 220 -25.24 10.16 21.28
C PHE A 220 -24.49 11.24 22.09
N ASN A 221 -23.23 10.97 22.48
CA ASN A 221 -22.44 11.86 23.34
C ASN A 221 -21.31 12.61 22.59
N ALA A 222 -21.22 12.47 21.27
CA ALA A 222 -20.16 13.05 20.45
C ALA A 222 -20.21 14.60 20.30
N PHE A 223 -21.19 15.29 20.90
CA PHE A 223 -21.27 16.75 20.90
C PHE A 223 -21.39 17.32 22.31
N ASN A 224 -20.26 17.55 22.96
CA ASN A 224 -20.24 18.23 24.26
C ASN A 224 -19.97 19.74 24.09
N VAL A 225 -20.99 20.59 24.31
CA VAL A 225 -20.79 21.96 24.79
C VAL A 225 -21.48 22.09 26.15
N ASN A 226 -20.65 22.02 27.18
CA ASN A 226 -21.01 22.14 28.60
C ASN A 226 -21.74 23.46 28.91
N THR A 227 -22.91 23.43 29.56
CA THR A 227 -23.31 24.49 30.52
C THR A 227 -24.29 23.98 31.59
N LYS A 228 -23.93 24.18 32.86
CA LYS A 228 -24.73 23.81 34.05
C LYS A 228 -25.89 24.79 34.28
N ARG A 229 -27.07 24.27 34.65
CA ARG A 229 -28.28 25.01 35.08
C ARG A 229 -28.15 25.59 36.50
N ILE A 230 -28.49 26.88 36.68
CA ILE A 230 -28.95 27.45 37.97
C ILE A 230 -30.21 28.33 37.73
N LYS A 231 -31.14 28.31 38.70
CA LYS A 231 -32.56 28.70 38.64
C LYS A 231 -32.84 30.21 38.46
N HIS A 232 -33.97 30.48 37.79
CA HIS A 232 -34.49 31.78 37.33
C HIS A 232 -35.01 32.69 38.45
N THR A 233 -34.51 33.92 38.54
CA THR A 233 -35.31 35.14 38.84
C THR A 233 -34.59 36.50 38.64
N LYS A 234 -33.42 36.57 37.98
CA LYS A 234 -32.72 37.85 37.65
C LYS A 234 -32.27 37.96 36.17
N VAL A 235 -33.08 37.49 35.22
CA VAL A 235 -32.65 37.24 33.82
C VAL A 235 -32.78 38.44 32.88
N MET A 236 -33.59 39.46 33.17
CA MET A 236 -33.90 40.47 32.13
C MET A 236 -32.80 41.52 31.91
N HIS A 237 -32.07 41.95 32.95
CA HIS A 237 -31.03 42.99 32.79
C HIS A 237 -29.69 42.46 32.23
N TRP A 238 -29.36 41.20 32.50
CA TRP A 238 -28.14 40.59 31.97
C TRP A 238 -28.27 40.18 30.49
N ALA A 239 -29.48 39.97 29.97
CA ALA A 239 -29.70 39.52 28.59
C ALA A 239 -29.26 40.56 27.54
N VAL A 240 -29.45 41.86 27.79
CA VAL A 240 -29.07 42.92 26.84
C VAL A 240 -27.55 43.13 26.81
N LEU A 241 -26.90 43.13 27.98
CA LEU A 241 -25.45 43.23 28.10
C LEU A 241 -24.73 42.01 27.49
N VAL A 242 -25.25 40.81 27.74
CA VAL A 242 -24.70 39.57 27.17
C VAL A 242 -24.94 39.49 25.65
N GLY A 243 -26.07 40.01 25.14
CA GLY A 243 -26.36 40.07 23.71
C GLY A 243 -25.41 40.96 22.92
N CYS A 244 -25.09 42.14 23.44
CA CYS A 244 -24.12 43.05 22.79
C CYS A 244 -22.70 42.49 22.84
N VAL A 245 -22.30 41.92 23.99
CA VAL A 245 -20.98 41.33 24.16
C VAL A 245 -20.81 40.07 23.30
N SER A 246 -21.82 39.20 23.23
CA SER A 246 -21.78 37.99 22.39
C SER A 246 -21.77 38.35 20.90
N GLY A 247 -22.54 39.36 20.47
CA GLY A 247 -22.50 39.86 19.09
C GLY A 247 -21.11 40.37 18.70
N PHE A 248 -20.44 41.09 19.59
CA PHE A 248 -19.06 41.55 19.36
C PHE A 248 -18.07 40.37 19.26
N PHE A 249 -18.15 39.40 20.17
CA PHE A 249 -17.28 38.22 20.11
C PHE A 249 -17.53 37.35 18.87
N VAL A 250 -18.77 37.20 18.42
CA VAL A 250 -19.09 36.49 17.16
C VAL A 250 -18.52 37.24 15.96
N ALA A 251 -18.65 38.58 15.91
CA ALA A 251 -18.06 39.37 14.83
C ALA A 251 -16.52 39.25 14.81
N VAL A 252 -15.87 39.31 15.97
CA VAL A 252 -14.41 39.09 16.10
C VAL A 252 -14.03 37.67 15.68
N LEU A 253 -14.83 36.66 16.02
CA LEU A 253 -14.57 35.27 15.66
C LEU A 253 -14.75 35.03 14.15
N VAL A 254 -15.76 35.64 13.53
CA VAL A 254 -15.94 35.62 12.06
C VAL A 254 -14.76 36.31 11.37
N VAL A 255 -14.37 37.51 11.81
CA VAL A 255 -13.20 38.21 11.27
C VAL A 255 -11.92 37.39 11.47
N TRP A 256 -11.77 36.72 12.61
CA TRP A 256 -10.62 35.85 12.89
C TRP A 256 -10.62 34.58 12.05
N VAL A 257 -11.78 33.96 11.77
CA VAL A 257 -11.91 32.81 10.86
C VAL A 257 -11.61 33.24 9.43
N LEU A 258 -12.14 34.38 8.99
CA LEU A 258 -11.85 34.95 7.67
C LEU A 258 -10.37 35.32 7.55
N TRP A 259 -9.77 35.90 8.60
CA TRP A 259 -8.34 36.20 8.65
C TRP A 259 -7.48 34.95 8.69
N ARG A 260 -7.88 33.88 9.40
CA ARG A 260 -7.20 32.57 9.38
C ARG A 260 -7.33 31.89 8.03
N ARG A 261 -8.50 31.93 7.39
CA ARG A 261 -8.71 31.40 6.03
C ARG A 261 -7.89 32.18 5.02
N HIS A 262 -7.90 33.50 5.12
CA HIS A 262 -7.07 34.37 4.28
C HIS A 262 -5.58 34.15 4.54
N LYS A 263 -5.13 34.04 5.79
CA LYS A 263 -3.72 33.74 6.15
C LYS A 263 -3.30 32.33 5.75
N LYS A 264 -4.18 31.32 5.81
CA LYS A 264 -3.92 29.95 5.32
C LYS A 264 -3.88 29.91 3.80
N HIS A 265 -4.74 30.67 3.12
CA HIS A 265 -4.74 30.81 1.66
C HIS A 265 -3.51 31.57 1.17
N ARG A 266 -3.14 32.68 1.83
CA ARG A 266 -1.91 33.44 1.57
C ARG A 266 -0.66 32.63 1.94
N GLY A 267 -0.71 31.81 2.98
CA GLY A 267 0.35 30.90 3.39
C GLY A 267 0.54 29.74 2.41
N ARG A 268 -0.54 29.13 1.89
CA ARG A 268 -0.48 28.15 0.80
C ARG A 268 0.05 28.78 -0.49
N LYS A 269 -0.44 29.96 -0.87
CA LYS A 269 0.05 30.68 -2.05
C LYS A 269 1.53 31.04 -1.91
N ARG A 270 1.95 31.58 -0.76
CA ARG A 270 3.35 31.92 -0.47
C ARG A 270 4.24 30.68 -0.41
N ASN A 271 3.79 29.57 0.18
CA ASN A 271 4.56 28.33 0.19
C ASN A 271 4.70 27.74 -1.22
N MET A 272 3.64 27.79 -2.02
CA MET A 272 3.70 27.35 -3.42
C MET A 272 4.65 28.23 -4.24
N GLU A 273 4.58 29.56 -4.09
CA GLU A 273 5.52 30.51 -4.72
C GLU A 273 6.96 30.32 -4.21
N LEU A 274 7.15 30.00 -2.93
CA LEU A 274 8.48 29.75 -2.35
C LEU A 274 9.08 28.42 -2.84
N THR A 275 8.27 27.36 -2.95
CA THR A 275 8.66 26.08 -3.52
C THR A 275 8.94 26.20 -5.02
N GLU A 276 8.13 26.96 -5.75
CA GLU A 276 8.34 27.24 -7.18
C GLU A 276 9.60 28.07 -7.41
N MET A 277 9.89 29.08 -6.59
CA MET A 277 11.17 29.81 -6.63
C MET A 277 12.36 28.93 -6.25
N GLY A 278 12.23 28.07 -5.23
CA GLY A 278 13.29 27.14 -4.84
C GLY A 278 13.60 26.11 -5.92
N PHE A 279 12.57 25.55 -6.56
CA PHE A 279 12.71 24.61 -7.67
C PHE A 279 13.26 25.29 -8.93
N ALA A 280 12.79 26.49 -9.26
CA ALA A 280 13.34 27.27 -10.37
C ALA A 280 14.83 27.58 -10.17
N SER A 281 15.22 27.97 -8.96
CA SER A 281 16.63 28.23 -8.61
C SER A 281 17.48 26.96 -8.67
N ALA A 282 16.99 25.82 -8.17
CA ALA A 282 17.69 24.54 -8.27
C ALA A 282 17.89 24.10 -9.73
N MET A 283 16.88 24.27 -10.59
CA MET A 283 16.99 23.97 -12.03
C MET A 283 17.86 24.95 -12.80
N GLU A 284 17.93 26.21 -12.37
CA GLU A 284 18.87 27.20 -12.92
C GLU A 284 20.31 26.80 -12.61
N ILE A 285 20.61 26.35 -11.38
CA ILE A 285 21.92 25.83 -11.00
C ILE A 285 22.28 24.56 -11.81
N VAL A 286 21.33 23.63 -11.97
CA VAL A 286 21.55 22.44 -12.81
C VAL A 286 21.80 22.83 -14.27
N GLY A 287 21.06 23.82 -14.79
CA GLY A 287 21.23 24.34 -16.15
C GLY A 287 22.55 25.09 -16.37
N GLU A 288 23.10 25.76 -15.36
CA GLU A 288 24.41 26.42 -15.45
C GLU A 288 25.58 25.43 -15.37
N ASN A 289 25.43 24.37 -14.56
CA ASN A 289 26.47 23.34 -14.38
C ASN A 289 26.43 22.24 -15.45
N THR A 290 25.39 22.17 -16.28
CA THR A 290 25.21 21.13 -17.31
C THR A 290 24.94 21.76 -18.68
N SER A 291 25.33 21.11 -19.78
CA SER A 291 25.06 21.65 -21.13
C SER A 291 23.61 21.43 -21.61
N LEU A 292 22.64 21.38 -20.68
CA LEU A 292 21.25 21.09 -21.00
C LEU A 292 20.52 22.35 -21.47
N VAL A 293 19.76 22.22 -22.56
CA VAL A 293 18.98 23.33 -23.11
C VAL A 293 17.62 23.43 -22.41
N LYS A 294 17.25 24.61 -21.92
CA LYS A 294 15.89 24.88 -21.45
C LYS A 294 15.00 25.24 -22.64
N PHE A 295 14.14 24.31 -23.06
CA PHE A 295 13.26 24.49 -24.21
C PHE A 295 12.00 25.29 -23.85
N PRO A 296 11.60 26.29 -24.66
CA PRO A 296 10.31 26.95 -24.53
C PRO A 296 9.15 25.97 -24.75
N PHE A 297 8.10 26.08 -23.94
CA PHE A 297 6.94 25.18 -24.05
C PHE A 297 6.24 25.28 -25.41
N GLU A 298 6.14 26.46 -26.01
CA GLU A 298 5.53 26.63 -27.34
C GLU A 298 6.35 25.94 -28.44
N GLU A 299 7.67 25.86 -28.30
CA GLU A 299 8.52 25.11 -29.22
C GLU A 299 8.23 23.60 -29.12
N ILE A 300 8.19 23.07 -27.90
CA ILE A 300 7.83 21.67 -27.64
C ILE A 300 6.42 21.33 -28.16
N LYS A 301 5.47 22.23 -27.91
CA LYS A 301 4.08 22.08 -28.38
C LYS A 301 4.02 22.06 -29.90
N LYS A 302 4.78 22.92 -30.57
CA LYS A 302 4.90 22.91 -32.04
C LYS A 302 5.54 21.62 -32.53
N ALA A 303 6.66 21.21 -31.92
CA ALA A 303 7.41 20.01 -32.27
C ALA A 303 6.57 18.72 -32.16
N THR A 304 5.66 18.66 -31.19
CA THR A 304 4.78 17.52 -30.94
C THR A 304 3.40 17.61 -31.61
N LYS A 305 3.16 18.63 -32.45
CA LYS A 305 1.83 18.93 -33.04
C LYS A 305 0.75 19.02 -31.96
N ASN A 306 1.01 19.83 -30.93
CA ASN A 306 0.18 20.02 -29.75
C ASN A 306 -0.06 18.72 -28.96
N PHE A 307 1.01 17.94 -28.73
CA PHE A 307 0.95 16.63 -28.08
C PHE A 307 -0.08 15.70 -28.73
N SER A 308 -0.08 15.64 -30.08
CA SER A 308 -0.98 14.76 -30.82
C SER A 308 -0.84 13.31 -30.37
N ARG A 309 -1.97 12.59 -30.26
CA ARG A 309 -1.98 11.17 -29.92
C ARG A 309 -1.22 10.31 -30.93
N GLU A 310 -1.18 10.75 -32.19
CA GLU A 310 -0.43 10.08 -33.27
C GLU A 310 1.08 10.09 -33.04
N ASN A 311 1.58 11.03 -32.24
CA ASN A 311 3.00 11.16 -31.92
C ASN A 311 3.38 10.39 -30.64
N ILE A 312 2.46 9.69 -29.98
CA ILE A 312 2.77 8.92 -28.77
C ILE A 312 3.58 7.68 -29.17
N ILE A 313 4.80 7.58 -28.65
CA ILE A 313 5.71 6.43 -28.85
C ILE A 313 5.88 5.59 -27.58
N GLY A 314 5.40 6.09 -26.43
CA GLY A 314 5.43 5.36 -25.17
C GLY A 314 4.39 5.87 -24.19
N MET A 315 3.76 4.97 -23.44
CA MET A 315 2.81 5.29 -22.38
C MET A 315 3.24 4.58 -21.09
N GLY A 316 3.43 5.35 -20.02
CA GLY A 316 3.81 4.82 -18.71
C GLY A 316 3.02 5.45 -17.57
N GLY A 317 3.26 4.93 -16.36
CA GLY A 317 2.67 5.46 -15.12
C GLY A 317 3.10 6.90 -14.82
N TYR A 318 4.33 7.27 -15.20
CA TYR A 318 4.91 8.59 -14.93
C TYR A 318 4.57 9.64 -15.99
N GLY A 319 4.10 9.24 -17.18
CA GLY A 319 3.98 10.16 -18.30
C GLY A 319 3.72 9.49 -19.63
N ASN A 320 3.58 10.32 -20.66
CA ASN A 320 3.58 9.87 -22.05
C ASN A 320 4.86 10.37 -22.73
N VAL A 321 5.42 9.56 -23.62
CA VAL A 321 6.57 9.91 -24.46
C VAL A 321 6.05 10.21 -25.86
N TYR A 322 6.39 11.39 -26.38
CA TYR A 322 6.00 11.85 -27.70
C TYR A 322 7.21 11.92 -28.62
N LYS A 323 7.06 11.48 -29.88
CA LYS A 323 7.97 11.84 -30.96
C LYS A 323 7.73 13.31 -31.34
N GLY A 324 8.79 14.06 -31.56
CA GLY A 324 8.73 15.43 -32.07
C GLY A 324 9.88 15.76 -33.00
N ILE A 325 9.71 16.86 -33.73
CA ILE A 325 10.74 17.43 -34.61
C ILE A 325 10.97 18.87 -34.15
N LEU A 326 12.18 19.18 -33.68
CA LEU A 326 12.57 20.52 -33.24
C LEU A 326 12.74 21.47 -34.43
N ALA A 327 12.90 22.77 -34.16
CA ALA A 327 13.01 23.78 -35.21
C ALA A 327 14.25 23.63 -36.11
N ASP A 328 15.31 23.02 -35.58
CA ASP A 328 16.54 22.67 -36.29
C ASP A 328 16.41 21.41 -37.16
N GLY A 329 15.24 20.74 -37.16
CA GLY A 329 14.99 19.49 -37.86
C GLY A 329 15.37 18.23 -37.08
N SER A 330 15.91 18.37 -35.87
CA SER A 330 16.26 17.23 -35.02
C SER A 330 15.02 16.45 -34.58
N GLU A 331 15.02 15.13 -34.80
CA GLU A 331 14.04 14.23 -34.20
C GLU A 331 14.36 13.98 -32.72
N VAL A 332 13.34 14.09 -31.87
CA VAL A 332 13.47 13.97 -30.40
C VAL A 332 12.35 13.15 -29.80
N ALA A 333 12.63 12.58 -28.62
CA ALA A 333 11.64 11.96 -27.74
C ALA A 333 11.35 12.91 -26.56
N LEU A 334 10.08 13.19 -26.30
CA LEU A 334 9.65 14.12 -25.26
C LEU A 334 8.84 13.39 -24.20
N LYS A 335 9.45 13.12 -23.04
CA LYS A 335 8.79 12.50 -21.90
C LYS A 335 8.05 13.59 -21.11
N ARG A 336 6.73 13.66 -21.28
CA ARG A 336 5.86 14.59 -20.57
C ARG A 336 5.29 13.92 -19.33
N PHE A 337 5.65 14.44 -18.16
CA PHE A 337 5.24 13.88 -16.88
C PHE A 337 3.78 14.20 -16.58
N LYS A 338 3.04 13.21 -16.06
CA LYS A 338 1.69 13.39 -15.54
C LYS A 338 1.82 13.79 -14.07
N ASN A 339 1.66 15.07 -13.69
CA ASN A 339 1.44 15.40 -12.29
C ASN A 339 0.75 16.74 -12.07
N PHE A 340 -0.45 16.68 -11.47
CA PHE A 340 -1.29 17.81 -11.05
C PHE A 340 -1.01 18.25 -9.59
N SER A 341 0.14 17.88 -8.99
CA SER A 341 0.47 18.15 -7.58
C SER A 341 1.90 18.66 -7.35
N ALA A 342 2.11 19.31 -6.20
CA ALA A 342 3.40 19.83 -5.74
C ALA A 342 4.46 18.75 -5.42
N GLY A 343 4.05 17.49 -5.21
CA GLY A 343 4.97 16.38 -4.94
C GLY A 343 5.69 15.84 -6.18
N GLY A 344 5.28 16.24 -7.38
CA GLY A 344 5.93 15.84 -8.63
C GLY A 344 7.14 16.69 -9.01
N ASP A 345 7.44 17.76 -8.28
CA ASP A 345 8.61 18.62 -8.53
C ASP A 345 9.91 17.92 -8.15
N GLU A 346 9.95 17.23 -6.99
CA GLU A 346 11.15 16.56 -6.49
C GLU A 346 11.57 15.37 -7.38
N ALA A 347 10.63 14.52 -7.78
CA ALA A 347 10.92 13.38 -8.65
C ALA A 347 11.41 13.80 -10.05
N PHE A 348 10.84 14.88 -10.59
CA PHE A 348 11.29 15.43 -11.88
C PHE A 348 12.67 16.09 -11.76
N ALA A 349 12.90 16.91 -10.73
CA ALA A 349 14.21 17.52 -10.48
C ALA A 349 15.29 16.46 -10.35
N HIS A 350 15.02 15.41 -9.57
CA HIS A 350 15.94 14.29 -9.36
C HIS A 350 16.24 13.55 -10.66
N GLU A 351 15.22 13.23 -11.49
CA GLU A 351 15.45 12.59 -12.79
C GLU A 351 16.26 13.49 -13.73
N VAL A 352 16.00 14.81 -13.76
CA VAL A 352 16.80 15.76 -14.54
C VAL A 352 18.23 15.82 -14.03
N GLU A 353 18.45 15.90 -12.72
CA GLU A 353 19.77 15.93 -12.10
C GLU A 353 20.59 14.68 -12.44
N VAL A 354 20.00 13.49 -12.31
CA VAL A 354 20.64 12.22 -12.68
C VAL A 354 20.98 12.18 -14.16
N ILE A 355 20.04 12.49 -15.05
CA ILE A 355 20.32 12.34 -16.49
C ILE A 355 21.23 13.46 -17.02
N ALA A 356 21.27 14.62 -16.35
CA ALA A 356 22.18 15.71 -16.72
C ALA A 356 23.65 15.38 -16.43
N SER A 357 23.92 14.52 -15.45
CA SER A 357 25.28 14.16 -15.02
C SER A 357 25.90 12.98 -15.79
N ILE A 358 25.14 12.32 -16.67
CA ILE A 358 25.59 11.12 -17.39
C ILE A 358 25.76 11.37 -18.89
N ARG A 359 26.86 10.85 -19.45
CA ARG A 359 27.11 10.85 -20.90
C ARG A 359 27.84 9.57 -21.30
N HIS A 360 27.13 8.68 -21.96
CA HIS A 360 27.71 7.41 -22.39
C HIS A 360 26.99 6.89 -23.63
N VAL A 361 27.71 6.23 -24.54
CA VAL A 361 27.16 5.72 -25.82
C VAL A 361 25.98 4.78 -25.61
N ASN A 362 26.02 3.98 -24.54
CA ASN A 362 24.98 3.01 -24.19
C ASN A 362 23.91 3.51 -23.22
N LEU A 363 23.80 4.84 -23.01
CA LEU A 363 22.73 5.47 -22.26
C LEU A 363 21.99 6.47 -23.16
N VAL A 364 20.70 6.68 -22.93
CA VAL A 364 19.94 7.68 -23.70
C VAL A 364 20.41 9.09 -23.33
N THR A 365 20.74 9.88 -24.36
CA THR A 365 21.23 11.25 -24.18
C THR A 365 20.06 12.22 -23.98
N VAL A 366 20.07 12.96 -22.87
CA VAL A 366 19.18 14.11 -22.68
C VAL A 366 19.77 15.34 -23.36
N ARG A 367 18.92 16.02 -24.14
CA ARG A 367 19.25 17.29 -24.81
C ARG A 367 18.85 18.49 -23.97
N GLY A 368 17.80 18.34 -23.17
CA GLY A 368 17.30 19.43 -22.37
C GLY A 368 15.98 19.13 -21.68
N TYR A 369 15.37 20.18 -21.15
CA TYR A 369 14.15 20.08 -20.36
C TYR A 369 13.24 21.29 -20.57
N CYS A 370 11.98 21.17 -20.17
CA CYS A 370 11.03 22.27 -20.08
C CYS A 370 10.26 22.19 -18.76
N THR A 371 10.26 23.31 -18.05
CA THR A 371 9.51 23.53 -16.82
C THR A 371 8.75 24.85 -16.94
N VAL A 372 7.42 24.79 -17.00
CA VAL A 372 6.56 26.00 -17.01
C VAL A 372 5.20 25.71 -16.39
N ALA A 373 4.65 26.67 -15.63
CA ALA A 373 3.26 26.63 -15.19
C ALA A 373 2.37 27.31 -16.25
N VAL A 374 1.47 26.55 -16.89
CA VAL A 374 0.56 27.09 -17.91
C VAL A 374 -0.84 27.23 -17.30
N PRO A 375 -1.49 28.41 -17.38
CA PRO A 375 -2.85 28.60 -16.90
C PRO A 375 -3.80 27.55 -17.48
N LEU A 376 -4.65 26.96 -16.62
CA LEU A 376 -5.62 25.89 -16.98
C LEU A 376 -5.02 24.55 -17.44
N GLN A 377 -3.74 24.49 -17.81
CA GLN A 377 -3.04 23.25 -18.21
C GLN A 377 -2.12 22.69 -17.11
N GLY A 378 -1.85 23.48 -16.06
CA GLY A 378 -1.01 23.08 -14.92
C GLY A 378 0.48 23.12 -15.24
N HIS A 379 1.28 22.52 -14.36
CA HIS A 379 2.73 22.43 -14.51
C HIS A 379 3.11 21.49 -15.65
N GLN A 380 3.84 22.03 -16.63
CA GLN A 380 4.43 21.29 -17.74
C GLN A 380 5.86 20.96 -17.36
N ARG A 381 6.12 19.67 -17.17
CA ARG A 381 7.44 19.10 -16.87
C ARG A 381 7.76 18.10 -17.96
N ILE A 382 8.78 18.38 -18.75
CA ILE A 382 9.10 17.64 -19.96
C ILE A 382 10.61 17.46 -20.06
N ILE A 383 11.07 16.24 -20.28
CA ILE A 383 12.46 15.93 -20.62
C ILE A 383 12.54 15.70 -22.12
N VAL A 384 13.53 16.30 -22.77
CA VAL A 384 13.80 16.19 -24.21
C VAL A 384 15.05 15.35 -24.42
N CYS A 385 14.88 14.18 -25.04
CA CYS A 385 15.95 13.23 -25.33
C CYS A 385 16.16 13.07 -26.84
N GLU A 386 17.28 12.45 -27.22
CA GLU A 386 17.41 11.87 -28.56
C GLU A 386 16.28 10.86 -28.85
N LEU A 387 15.82 10.81 -30.10
CA LEU A 387 14.91 9.76 -30.57
C LEU A 387 15.72 8.51 -30.95
N VAL A 388 15.35 7.37 -30.38
CA VAL A 388 15.96 6.06 -30.68
C VAL A 388 14.99 5.25 -31.56
N HIS A 389 15.41 4.90 -32.77
CA HIS A 389 14.48 4.55 -33.86
C HIS A 389 13.93 3.12 -33.87
N ASN A 390 14.69 2.11 -33.38
CA ASN A 390 14.27 0.71 -33.49
C ASN A 390 13.43 0.23 -32.30
N GLY A 391 12.88 1.13 -31.47
CA GLY A 391 12.05 0.75 -30.33
C GLY A 391 12.85 0.09 -29.20
N SER A 392 12.17 -0.71 -28.37
CA SER A 392 12.76 -1.35 -27.19
C SER A 392 13.17 -2.80 -27.47
N LEU A 393 14.13 -3.33 -26.69
CA LEU A 393 14.52 -4.74 -26.73
C LEU A 393 13.32 -5.66 -26.47
N TYR A 394 12.39 -5.24 -25.60
CA TYR A 394 11.15 -5.97 -25.35
C TYR A 394 10.35 -6.21 -26.63
N ASP A 395 10.23 -5.20 -27.49
CA ASP A 395 9.49 -5.31 -28.76
C ASP A 395 10.14 -6.36 -29.67
N HIS A 396 11.47 -6.39 -29.76
CA HIS A 396 12.19 -7.35 -30.61
C HIS A 396 12.22 -8.78 -30.07
N LEU A 397 12.11 -8.96 -28.76
CA LEU A 397 12.09 -10.30 -28.14
C LEU A 397 10.70 -10.92 -28.12
N PHE A 398 9.65 -10.12 -27.92
CA PHE A 398 8.32 -10.63 -27.58
C PHE A 398 7.19 -10.22 -28.54
N ASP A 399 7.41 -9.27 -29.45
CA ASP A 399 6.43 -8.98 -30.52
C ASP A 399 6.67 -9.91 -31.71
N SER A 400 5.71 -10.78 -31.99
CA SER A 400 5.78 -11.75 -33.10
C SER A 400 5.85 -11.10 -34.50
N ARG A 401 5.52 -9.81 -34.61
CA ARG A 401 5.61 -9.04 -35.85
C ARG A 401 7.03 -8.58 -36.16
N MET A 402 7.91 -8.56 -35.15
CA MET A 402 9.29 -8.11 -35.29
C MET A 402 10.20 -9.26 -35.74
N LYS A 403 11.25 -8.93 -36.48
CA LYS A 403 12.26 -9.92 -36.87
C LYS A 403 13.05 -10.34 -35.62
N LYS A 404 13.14 -11.65 -35.37
CA LYS A 404 13.97 -12.20 -34.29
C LYS A 404 15.42 -11.71 -34.41
N LEU A 405 15.97 -11.22 -33.30
CA LEU A 405 17.37 -10.81 -33.20
C LEU A 405 18.28 -12.04 -33.26
N SER A 406 19.33 -11.96 -34.09
CA SER A 406 20.38 -12.98 -34.16
C SER A 406 21.32 -12.91 -32.96
N TRP A 407 22.01 -14.00 -32.66
CA TRP A 407 22.93 -14.07 -31.53
C TRP A 407 24.00 -12.95 -31.52
N PRO A 408 24.67 -12.61 -32.64
CA PRO A 408 25.63 -11.50 -32.65
C PRO A 408 25.03 -10.17 -32.19
N ILE A 409 23.78 -9.88 -32.58
CA ILE A 409 23.07 -8.67 -32.14
C ILE A 409 22.73 -8.75 -30.65
N ARG A 410 22.24 -9.90 -30.18
CA ARG A 410 21.93 -10.09 -28.75
C ARG A 410 23.16 -9.95 -27.86
N LYS A 411 24.30 -10.52 -28.27
CA LYS A 411 25.59 -10.36 -27.58
C LYS A 411 26.05 -8.89 -27.56
N LYS A 412 25.92 -8.18 -28.69
CA LYS A 412 26.21 -6.75 -28.79
C LYS A 412 25.37 -5.94 -27.80
N ILE A 413 24.07 -6.25 -27.72
CA ILE A 413 23.13 -5.59 -26.78
C ILE A 413 23.55 -5.86 -25.33
N ALA A 414 23.80 -7.13 -24.97
CA ALA A 414 24.25 -7.49 -23.63
C ALA A 414 25.53 -6.74 -23.21
N SER A 415 26.53 -6.72 -24.09
CA SER A 415 27.82 -6.07 -23.82
C SER A 415 27.68 -4.55 -23.69
N GLY A 416 26.87 -3.93 -24.55
CA GLY A 416 26.61 -2.48 -24.46
C GLY A 416 25.87 -2.07 -23.20
N ILE A 417 24.86 -2.83 -22.76
CA ILE A 417 24.19 -2.56 -21.48
C ILE A 417 25.11 -2.79 -20.30
N ALA A 418 25.95 -3.83 -20.34
CA ALA A 418 26.95 -4.05 -19.30
C ALA A 418 27.91 -2.86 -19.16
N ARG A 419 28.41 -2.32 -20.29
CA ARG A 419 29.23 -1.10 -20.32
C ARG A 419 28.50 0.12 -19.78
N GLY A 420 27.23 0.31 -20.15
CA GLY A 420 26.41 1.41 -19.66
C GLY A 420 26.22 1.39 -18.14
N LEU A 421 25.94 0.20 -17.57
CA LEU A 421 25.80 0.05 -16.12
C LEU A 421 27.14 0.16 -15.39
N ALA A 422 28.23 -0.38 -15.96
CA ALA A 422 29.57 -0.21 -15.42
C ALA A 422 29.96 1.29 -15.33
N TYR A 423 29.64 2.07 -16.36
CA TYR A 423 29.81 3.53 -16.32
C TYR A 423 28.98 4.19 -15.21
N LEU A 424 27.73 3.77 -14.99
CA LEU A 424 26.90 4.32 -13.90
C LEU A 424 27.44 3.97 -12.51
N HIS A 425 27.98 2.77 -12.32
CA HIS A 425 28.48 2.30 -11.02
C HIS A 425 29.88 2.82 -10.69
N TYR A 426 30.77 2.90 -11.69
CA TYR A 426 32.20 3.17 -11.47
C TYR A 426 32.76 4.33 -12.31
N GLY A 427 32.04 4.78 -13.34
CA GLY A 427 32.48 5.85 -14.24
C GLY A 427 31.98 7.25 -13.87
N VAL A 428 31.09 7.36 -12.89
CA VAL A 428 30.53 8.62 -12.39
C VAL A 428 30.60 8.69 -10.88
N GLU A 429 30.80 9.90 -10.35
CA GLU A 429 30.87 10.16 -8.91
C GLU A 429 29.88 11.28 -8.55
N PRO A 430 28.94 11.06 -7.61
CA PRO A 430 28.67 9.79 -6.92
C PRO A 430 28.08 8.70 -7.85
N ALA A 431 28.34 7.44 -7.52
CA ALA A 431 27.83 6.29 -8.29
C ALA A 431 26.30 6.30 -8.39
N ILE A 432 25.75 5.85 -9.51
CA ILE A 432 24.32 5.90 -9.82
C ILE A 432 23.77 4.47 -9.95
N ILE A 433 22.76 4.14 -9.17
CA ILE A 433 22.01 2.87 -9.30
C ILE A 433 20.74 3.15 -10.11
N HIS A 434 20.56 2.45 -11.23
CA HIS A 434 19.45 2.66 -12.17
C HIS A 434 18.09 2.17 -11.63
N ARG A 435 18.07 1.00 -10.98
CA ARG A 435 16.95 0.38 -10.24
C ARG A 435 15.75 -0.12 -11.07
N ASP A 436 15.67 0.23 -12.35
CA ASP A 436 14.64 -0.29 -13.26
C ASP A 436 15.23 -0.79 -14.59
N VAL A 437 16.30 -1.57 -14.53
CA VAL A 437 16.89 -2.23 -15.71
C VAL A 437 15.98 -3.36 -16.17
N LYS A 438 15.48 -3.27 -17.41
CA LYS A 438 14.58 -4.27 -18.02
C LYS A 438 14.55 -4.11 -19.54
N ALA A 439 14.09 -5.13 -20.26
CA ALA A 439 14.05 -5.11 -21.72
C ALA A 439 13.27 -3.94 -22.32
N SER A 440 12.19 -3.47 -21.68
CA SER A 440 11.39 -2.32 -22.19
C SER A 440 12.07 -0.96 -21.98
N ASN A 441 13.07 -0.87 -21.10
CA ASN A 441 13.87 0.34 -20.88
C ASN A 441 15.18 0.33 -21.68
N ILE A 442 15.46 -0.74 -22.45
CA ILE A 442 16.63 -0.83 -23.33
C ILE A 442 16.17 -0.50 -24.75
N LEU A 443 16.53 0.68 -25.24
CA LEU A 443 16.18 1.12 -26.60
C LEU A 443 17.29 0.76 -27.58
N LEU A 444 16.93 0.54 -28.85
CA LEU A 444 17.87 0.14 -29.90
C LEU A 444 17.95 1.22 -30.98
N ASP A 445 19.16 1.69 -31.27
CA ASP A 445 19.36 2.64 -32.37
C ASP A 445 19.30 1.95 -33.74
N GLN A 446 19.49 2.72 -34.81
CA GLN A 446 19.43 2.24 -36.21
C GLN A 446 20.44 1.12 -36.50
N THR A 447 21.53 1.05 -35.73
CA THR A 447 22.60 0.04 -35.84
C THR A 447 22.49 -1.06 -34.78
N PHE A 448 21.36 -1.13 -34.07
CA PHE A 448 21.13 -2.00 -32.93
C PHE A 448 22.15 -1.79 -31.79
N GLU A 449 22.70 -0.59 -31.65
CA GLU A 449 23.44 -0.20 -30.44
C GLU A 449 22.43 0.00 -29.31
N PRO A 450 22.64 -0.62 -28.14
CA PRO A 450 21.70 -0.51 -27.03
C PRO A 450 21.91 0.80 -26.27
N LYS A 451 20.80 1.42 -25.86
CA LYS A 451 20.75 2.61 -25.00
C LYS A 451 19.78 2.39 -23.85
N LEU A 452 20.30 2.36 -22.62
CA LEU A 452 19.47 2.28 -21.42
C LEU A 452 18.76 3.63 -21.18
N ALA A 453 17.45 3.56 -20.96
CA ALA A 453 16.55 4.68 -20.78
C ALA A 453 15.81 4.60 -19.44
N ASP A 454 15.09 5.67 -19.11
CA ASP A 454 14.17 5.78 -17.96
C ASP A 454 14.83 5.72 -16.56
N PHE A 455 15.43 6.85 -16.17
CA PHE A 455 16.09 7.04 -14.87
C PHE A 455 15.14 7.52 -13.77
N GLY A 456 13.82 7.39 -13.95
CA GLY A 456 12.83 7.90 -13.00
C GLY A 456 12.90 7.27 -11.59
N PHE A 457 13.60 6.14 -11.45
CA PHE A 457 13.83 5.46 -10.16
C PHE A 457 15.27 5.56 -9.66
N ALA A 458 16.17 6.11 -10.48
CA ALA A 458 17.61 6.06 -10.23
C ALA A 458 17.98 6.77 -8.92
N LYS A 459 19.09 6.38 -8.31
CA LYS A 459 19.59 7.01 -7.07
C LYS A 459 21.10 7.16 -7.08
N PHE A 460 21.57 8.28 -6.52
CA PHE A 460 22.97 8.45 -6.17
C PHE A 460 23.31 7.63 -4.93
N THR A 461 24.47 6.99 -4.95
CA THR A 461 25.06 6.27 -3.83
C THR A 461 26.10 7.16 -3.16
N PRO A 462 25.87 7.63 -1.92
CA PRO A 462 26.85 8.41 -1.19
C PRO A 462 28.11 7.59 -0.91
N GLU A 463 29.27 8.26 -0.90
CA GLU A 463 30.56 7.63 -0.62
C GLU A 463 30.56 6.89 0.73
N GLY A 464 31.18 5.70 0.75
CA GLY A 464 31.36 4.90 1.97
C GLY A 464 30.16 4.02 2.37
N PHE A 465 29.05 4.05 1.64
CA PHE A 465 27.89 3.19 1.89
C PHE A 465 27.93 1.92 1.03
N THR A 466 27.74 0.75 1.66
CA THR A 466 27.64 -0.54 0.95
C THR A 466 26.26 -0.78 0.34
N HIS A 467 25.23 -0.13 0.90
CA HIS A 467 23.86 -0.19 0.44
C HIS A 467 23.07 1.03 0.92
N LEU A 468 21.96 1.31 0.23
CA LEU A 468 20.96 2.32 0.55
C LEU A 468 19.70 1.65 1.06
N SER A 469 19.26 1.96 2.28
CA SER A 469 17.93 1.55 2.76
C SER A 469 16.87 2.46 2.18
N THR A 470 16.02 1.94 1.28
CA THR A 470 14.97 2.74 0.64
C THR A 470 13.73 1.92 0.29
N ARG A 471 12.58 2.59 0.14
CA ARG A 471 11.32 1.93 -0.28
C ARG A 471 11.56 1.15 -1.56
N VAL A 472 11.01 -0.06 -1.68
CA VAL A 472 11.13 -0.87 -2.90
C VAL A 472 10.43 -0.18 -4.07
N ALA A 473 11.13 -0.06 -5.21
CA ALA A 473 10.55 0.31 -6.50
C ALA A 473 11.34 -0.36 -7.63
N GLY A 474 10.70 -0.63 -8.75
CA GLY A 474 11.22 -1.40 -9.88
C GLY A 474 10.14 -2.31 -10.44
N THR A 475 10.49 -3.09 -11.45
CA THR A 475 9.54 -3.98 -12.16
C THR A 475 9.64 -5.42 -11.65
N LEU A 476 8.49 -6.04 -11.34
CA LEU A 476 8.43 -7.45 -10.92
C LEU A 476 9.15 -8.36 -11.92
N GLY A 477 9.91 -9.33 -11.40
CA GLY A 477 10.78 -10.21 -12.19
C GLY A 477 12.21 -9.69 -12.36
N TYR A 478 12.45 -8.38 -12.21
CA TYR A 478 13.78 -7.77 -12.30
C TYR A 478 14.32 -7.26 -10.95
N VAL A 479 13.46 -7.14 -9.93
CA VAL A 479 13.85 -6.66 -8.59
C VAL A 479 14.64 -7.73 -7.85
N ALA A 480 15.84 -7.37 -7.37
CA ALA A 480 16.70 -8.27 -6.62
C ALA A 480 16.08 -8.71 -5.28
N PRO A 481 16.28 -9.96 -4.82
CA PRO A 481 15.65 -10.50 -3.61
C PRO A 481 15.96 -9.71 -2.34
N GLU A 482 17.22 -9.36 -2.11
CA GLU A 482 17.64 -8.59 -0.93
C GLU A 482 17.01 -7.19 -0.90
N TYR A 483 16.79 -6.62 -2.09
CA TYR A 483 16.16 -5.33 -2.22
C TYR A 483 14.64 -5.43 -1.98
N ALA A 484 13.99 -6.46 -2.53
CA ALA A 484 12.57 -6.73 -2.30
C ALA A 484 12.25 -7.03 -0.83
N MET A 485 13.09 -7.83 -0.16
CA MET A 485 12.86 -8.30 1.21
C MET A 485 13.24 -7.26 2.27
N TYR A 486 14.39 -6.59 2.10
CA TYR A 486 14.98 -5.75 3.15
C TYR A 486 15.05 -4.27 2.77
N GLY A 487 14.68 -3.90 1.54
CA GLY A 487 14.83 -2.53 1.04
C GLY A 487 16.30 -2.10 0.88
N GLN A 488 17.24 -3.05 0.85
CA GLN A 488 18.67 -2.81 0.67
C GLN A 488 19.01 -2.68 -0.81
N LEU A 489 19.14 -1.44 -1.28
CA LEU A 489 19.50 -1.13 -2.66
C LEU A 489 21.02 -0.97 -2.79
N SER A 490 21.63 -1.64 -3.76
CA SER A 490 23.06 -1.48 -4.08
C SER A 490 23.29 -1.60 -5.58
N GLU A 491 24.52 -1.36 -6.04
CA GLU A 491 24.95 -1.66 -7.42
C GLU A 491 24.65 -3.11 -7.81
N ARG A 492 24.73 -4.05 -6.84
CA ARG A 492 24.43 -5.47 -7.05
C ARG A 492 22.96 -5.72 -7.36
N SER A 493 22.06 -4.80 -7.03
CA SER A 493 20.66 -4.88 -7.40
C SER A 493 20.48 -4.67 -8.92
N ASP A 494 21.22 -3.74 -9.53
CA ASP A 494 21.24 -3.57 -11.00
C ASP A 494 21.89 -4.77 -11.70
N VAL A 495 22.93 -5.37 -11.10
CA VAL A 495 23.56 -6.60 -11.63
C VAL A 495 22.55 -7.75 -11.73
N TYR A 496 21.68 -7.90 -10.73
CA TYR A 496 20.60 -8.89 -10.77
C TYR A 496 19.63 -8.63 -11.92
N SER A 497 19.15 -7.39 -12.04
CA SER A 497 18.26 -6.99 -13.12
C SER A 497 18.89 -7.19 -14.50
N PHE A 498 20.19 -6.91 -14.65
CA PHE A 498 20.96 -7.22 -15.86
C PHE A 498 21.03 -8.73 -16.14
N GLY A 499 21.27 -9.55 -15.12
CA GLY A 499 21.26 -11.01 -15.25
C GLY A 499 19.95 -11.53 -15.81
N VAL A 500 18.81 -11.00 -15.32
CA VAL A 500 17.49 -11.31 -15.86
C VAL A 500 17.36 -10.90 -17.33
N VAL A 501 17.78 -9.69 -17.71
CA VAL A 501 17.79 -9.25 -19.11
C VAL A 501 18.66 -10.15 -19.99
N LEU A 502 19.81 -10.61 -19.48
CA LEU A 502 20.67 -11.53 -20.20
C LEU A 502 20.00 -12.90 -20.40
N LEU A 503 19.25 -13.40 -19.41
CA LEU A 503 18.41 -14.58 -19.57
C LEU A 503 17.30 -14.38 -20.60
N GLU A 504 16.66 -13.20 -20.67
CA GLU A 504 15.67 -12.89 -21.71
C GLU A 504 16.32 -12.91 -23.11
N LEU A 505 17.52 -12.35 -23.25
CA LEU A 505 18.31 -12.39 -24.49
C LEU A 505 18.68 -13.82 -24.89
N LEU A 506 19.00 -14.70 -23.95
CA LEU A 506 19.41 -16.09 -24.24
C LEU A 506 18.21 -16.98 -24.55
N SER A 507 17.13 -16.86 -23.78
CA SER A 507 15.98 -17.77 -23.82
C SER A 507 14.82 -17.31 -24.69
N GLY A 508 14.74 -16.01 -25.00
CA GLY A 508 13.54 -15.43 -25.63
C GLY A 508 12.28 -15.54 -24.77
N LYS A 509 12.41 -15.82 -23.47
CA LYS A 509 11.30 -15.88 -22.50
C LYS A 509 11.22 -14.60 -21.68
N LYS A 510 10.02 -14.25 -21.22
CA LYS A 510 9.79 -13.07 -20.36
C LYS A 510 10.31 -13.32 -18.96
N ALA A 511 10.77 -12.27 -18.28
CA ALA A 511 11.21 -12.33 -16.88
C ALA A 511 10.19 -12.96 -15.91
N VAL A 512 8.90 -12.82 -16.22
CA VAL A 512 7.78 -13.41 -15.49
C VAL A 512 6.96 -14.25 -16.45
N VAL A 513 6.86 -15.55 -16.16
CA VAL A 513 6.07 -16.50 -16.95
C VAL A 513 4.82 -16.88 -16.14
N GLU A 514 3.64 -16.61 -16.70
CA GLU A 514 2.38 -17.12 -16.14
C GLU A 514 2.31 -18.63 -16.43
N ALA A 515 2.32 -19.46 -15.39
CA ALA A 515 2.12 -20.89 -15.53
C ALA A 515 0.63 -21.21 -15.43
N ASP A 516 0.12 -22.01 -16.36
CA ASP A 516 -1.27 -22.44 -16.38
C ASP A 516 -1.65 -23.14 -15.05
N GLY A 517 -2.36 -22.42 -14.19
CA GLY A 517 -3.01 -22.93 -12.98
C GLY A 517 -2.14 -23.16 -11.74
N THR A 518 -0.82 -22.86 -11.75
CA THR A 518 0.09 -23.17 -10.61
C THR A 518 0.89 -21.99 -10.04
N GLY A 519 0.75 -20.80 -10.61
CA GLY A 519 1.36 -19.57 -10.09
C GLY A 519 2.27 -18.87 -11.09
N THR A 520 3.06 -17.92 -10.58
CA THR A 520 3.98 -17.10 -11.36
C THR A 520 5.39 -17.68 -11.27
N LEU A 521 6.01 -18.04 -12.39
CA LEU A 521 7.39 -18.55 -12.43
C LEU A 521 8.35 -17.43 -12.84
N LEU A 522 9.42 -17.24 -12.06
CA LEU A 522 10.47 -16.29 -12.39
C LEU A 522 11.50 -16.93 -13.34
N LEU A 523 11.90 -16.19 -14.37
CA LEU A 523 12.87 -16.66 -15.35
C LEU A 523 14.22 -17.02 -14.71
N ALA A 524 14.65 -16.23 -13.73
CA ALA A 524 15.89 -16.47 -13.00
C ALA A 524 15.88 -17.81 -12.25
N ASP A 525 14.76 -18.16 -11.61
CA ASP A 525 14.63 -19.41 -10.85
C ASP A 525 14.64 -20.64 -11.77
N TRP A 526 13.95 -20.54 -12.91
CA TRP A 526 13.97 -21.59 -13.93
C TRP A 526 15.37 -21.78 -14.53
N ALA A 527 16.05 -20.69 -14.92
CA ALA A 527 17.40 -20.79 -15.47
C ALA A 527 18.39 -21.36 -14.45
N TRP A 528 18.25 -20.98 -13.18
CA TRP A 528 19.02 -21.54 -12.08
C TRP A 528 18.83 -23.06 -11.92
N SER A 529 17.59 -23.55 -12.06
CA SER A 529 17.31 -24.99 -11.99
C SER A 529 18.01 -25.75 -13.12
N GLN A 530 17.98 -25.23 -14.35
CA GLN A 530 18.65 -25.84 -15.51
C GLN A 530 20.17 -25.91 -15.31
N VAL A 531 20.79 -24.82 -14.83
CA VAL A 531 22.24 -24.80 -14.55
C VAL A 531 22.61 -25.81 -13.46
N ARG A 532 21.81 -25.91 -12.38
CA ARG A 532 22.04 -26.88 -11.30
C ARG A 532 21.90 -28.33 -11.73
N GLU A 533 20.99 -28.60 -12.66
CA GLU A 533 20.77 -29.94 -13.23
C GLU A 533 21.84 -30.34 -14.25
N GLY A 534 22.79 -29.44 -14.55
CA GLY A 534 23.85 -29.67 -15.54
C GLY A 534 23.39 -29.47 -16.99
N ASN A 535 22.26 -28.79 -17.20
CA ASN A 535 21.65 -28.54 -18.51
C ASN A 535 21.61 -27.03 -18.87
N PRO A 536 22.73 -26.28 -18.79
CA PRO A 536 22.70 -24.84 -19.05
C PRO A 536 22.25 -24.47 -20.46
N LEU A 537 22.47 -25.35 -21.46
CA LEU A 537 22.06 -25.11 -22.84
C LEU A 537 20.54 -25.12 -23.04
N ASP A 538 19.77 -25.79 -22.16
CA ASP A 538 18.30 -25.82 -22.22
C ASP A 538 17.67 -24.44 -21.93
N VAL A 539 18.48 -23.50 -21.41
CA VAL A 539 18.09 -22.10 -21.24
C VAL A 539 17.98 -21.38 -22.59
N VAL A 540 18.72 -21.81 -23.61
CA VAL A 540 18.92 -21.08 -24.86
C VAL A 540 17.77 -21.33 -25.86
N ASP A 541 17.29 -20.27 -26.52
CA ASP A 541 16.30 -20.42 -27.62
C ASP A 541 16.95 -21.12 -28.82
N GLU A 542 16.57 -22.39 -29.05
CA GLU A 542 17.01 -23.18 -30.21
C GLU A 542 16.66 -22.51 -31.55
N ASN A 543 15.65 -21.64 -31.59
CA ASN A 543 15.22 -20.93 -32.79
C ASN A 543 15.90 -19.56 -32.95
N MET A 544 16.98 -19.28 -32.19
CA MET A 544 17.74 -18.04 -32.31
C MET A 544 18.55 -18.04 -33.62
N PRO A 545 18.40 -17.03 -34.49
CA PRO A 545 19.19 -16.93 -35.72
C PRO A 545 20.69 -16.79 -35.43
N GLU A 546 21.52 -17.42 -36.26
CA GLU A 546 22.99 -17.38 -36.17
C GLU A 546 23.52 -17.81 -34.78
N LEU A 547 22.90 -18.84 -34.19
CA LEU A 547 23.25 -19.35 -32.87
C LEU A 547 24.77 -19.63 -32.75
N GLY A 548 25.36 -19.18 -31.65
CA GLY A 548 26.77 -19.40 -31.36
C GLY A 548 27.10 -20.87 -31.02
N PHE A 549 28.39 -21.19 -30.95
CA PHE A 549 28.84 -22.51 -30.48
C PHE A 549 28.36 -22.78 -29.05
N ALA A 550 28.08 -24.05 -28.75
CA ALA A 550 27.55 -24.48 -27.45
C ALA A 550 28.38 -23.94 -26.26
N GLU A 551 29.70 -24.05 -26.31
CA GLU A 551 30.61 -23.53 -25.27
C GLU A 551 30.44 -22.03 -25.01
N VAL A 552 30.22 -21.25 -26.08
CA VAL A 552 29.99 -19.80 -25.99
C VAL A 552 28.62 -19.54 -25.37
N MET A 553 27.58 -20.26 -25.80
CA MET A 553 26.23 -20.09 -25.28
C MET A 553 26.14 -20.47 -23.80
N GLU A 554 26.69 -21.62 -23.43
CA GLU A 554 26.81 -22.09 -22.05
C GLU A 554 27.52 -21.05 -21.17
N ARG A 555 28.66 -20.54 -21.62
CA ARG A 555 29.38 -19.47 -20.91
C ARG A 555 28.48 -18.26 -20.61
N HIS A 556 27.66 -17.81 -21.56
CA HIS A 556 26.77 -16.67 -21.35
C HIS A 556 25.60 -17.01 -20.40
N VAL A 557 25.09 -18.24 -20.42
CA VAL A 557 24.09 -18.72 -19.45
C VAL A 557 24.68 -18.71 -18.03
N LEU A 558 25.91 -19.18 -17.86
CA LEU A 558 26.59 -19.16 -16.56
C LEU A 558 26.81 -17.74 -16.04
N VAL A 559 27.22 -16.80 -16.92
CA VAL A 559 27.32 -15.38 -16.56
C VAL A 559 25.95 -14.83 -16.14
N ALA A 560 24.90 -15.16 -16.87
CA ALA A 560 23.54 -14.70 -16.56
C ALA A 560 23.07 -15.22 -15.19
N ALA A 561 23.25 -16.52 -14.92
CA ALA A 561 22.92 -17.16 -13.66
C ALA A 561 23.71 -16.57 -12.48
N LEU A 562 25.00 -16.28 -12.67
CA LEU A 562 25.84 -15.63 -11.66
C LEU A 562 25.39 -14.19 -11.39
N CYS A 563 25.02 -13.43 -12.43
CA CYS A 563 24.49 -12.08 -12.27
C CYS A 563 23.14 -12.09 -11.53
N SER A 564 22.25 -13.03 -11.84
CA SER A 564 20.94 -13.19 -11.21
C SER A 564 20.96 -14.05 -9.94
N HIS A 565 22.12 -14.26 -9.33
CA HIS A 565 22.22 -15.10 -8.13
C HIS A 565 21.43 -14.49 -6.96
N PRO A 566 20.69 -15.27 -6.13
CA PRO A 566 19.89 -14.72 -5.03
C PRO A 566 20.70 -13.96 -3.98
N VAL A 567 21.95 -14.37 -3.77
CA VAL A 567 22.87 -13.74 -2.82
C VAL A 567 23.66 -12.60 -3.49
N ALA A 568 23.48 -11.37 -3.01
CA ALA A 568 24.04 -10.16 -3.64
C ALA A 568 25.57 -10.13 -3.74
N TYR A 569 26.30 -10.60 -2.71
CA TYR A 569 27.77 -10.59 -2.70
C TYR A 569 28.38 -11.59 -3.68
N ALA A 570 27.65 -12.66 -4.02
CA ALA A 570 28.10 -13.67 -4.99
C ALA A 570 28.08 -13.15 -6.44
N ARG A 571 27.29 -12.11 -6.72
CA ARG A 571 27.21 -11.49 -8.04
C ARG A 571 28.54 -10.80 -8.38
N PRO A 572 28.98 -10.76 -9.65
CA PRO A 572 30.11 -9.93 -10.07
C PRO A 572 29.77 -8.43 -10.01
N THR A 573 30.78 -7.57 -10.12
CA THR A 573 30.56 -6.16 -10.45
C THR A 573 30.31 -6.01 -11.95
N MET A 574 29.67 -4.91 -12.38
CA MET A 574 29.42 -4.70 -13.82
C MET A 574 30.71 -4.62 -14.65
N ASP A 575 31.80 -4.09 -14.09
CA ASP A 575 33.13 -4.12 -14.73
C ASP A 575 33.63 -5.55 -14.97
N GLN A 576 33.41 -6.45 -14.01
CA GLN A 576 33.75 -7.87 -14.16
C GLN A 576 32.85 -8.53 -15.21
N VAL A 577 31.56 -8.20 -15.23
CA VAL A 577 30.61 -8.70 -16.23
C VAL A 577 31.03 -8.31 -17.65
N VAL A 578 31.44 -7.06 -17.88
CA VAL A 578 31.96 -6.60 -19.18
C VAL A 578 33.13 -7.47 -19.62
N LYS A 579 34.10 -7.72 -18.73
CA LYS A 579 35.25 -8.60 -19.01
C LYS A 579 34.82 -10.03 -19.32
N MET A 580 33.85 -10.59 -18.59
CA MET A 580 33.34 -11.95 -18.82
C MET A 580 32.66 -12.11 -20.18
N LEU A 581 31.97 -11.07 -20.68
CA LEU A 581 31.26 -11.07 -21.95
C LEU A 581 32.16 -10.78 -23.17
N GLU A 582 33.15 -9.91 -23.00
CA GLU A 582 33.99 -9.42 -24.11
C GLU A 582 35.35 -10.14 -24.22
N SER A 583 35.81 -10.81 -23.16
CA SER A 583 37.11 -11.50 -23.14
C SER A 583 37.04 -12.91 -22.55
N ASP A 584 38.12 -13.68 -22.69
CA ASP A 584 38.29 -15.02 -22.10
C ASP A 584 38.55 -14.97 -20.58
N PHE A 585 37.95 -14.00 -19.88
CA PHE A 585 38.08 -13.86 -18.44
C PHE A 585 37.58 -15.14 -17.73
N PRO A 586 38.30 -15.69 -16.74
CA PRO A 586 37.85 -16.91 -16.05
C PRO A 586 36.49 -16.70 -15.38
N LEU A 587 35.56 -17.63 -15.58
CA LEU A 587 34.31 -17.62 -14.82
C LEU A 587 34.57 -18.16 -13.42
N PRO A 588 34.21 -17.42 -12.35
CA PRO A 588 34.25 -17.99 -11.02
C PRO A 588 33.22 -19.13 -10.93
N SER A 589 33.51 -20.14 -10.11
CA SER A 589 32.52 -21.16 -9.77
C SER A 589 31.30 -20.47 -9.18
N ILE A 590 30.13 -20.74 -9.74
CA ILE A 590 28.87 -20.21 -9.23
C ILE A 590 28.66 -20.81 -7.83
N PRO A 591 28.62 -20.01 -6.75
CA PRO A 591 28.41 -20.54 -5.41
C PRO A 591 27.08 -21.27 -5.33
N ASP A 592 27.02 -22.35 -4.54
CA ASP A 592 25.75 -22.99 -4.26
C ASP A 592 24.81 -21.99 -3.61
N CYS A 593 23.63 -21.84 -4.19
CA CYS A 593 22.59 -21.03 -3.57
C CYS A 593 22.17 -21.75 -2.27
N PRO A 594 22.34 -21.14 -1.09
CA PRO A 594 21.67 -21.66 0.10
C PRO A 594 20.19 -21.69 -0.24
N LEU A 595 19.58 -22.87 -0.13
CA LEU A 595 18.19 -23.12 -0.51
C LEU A 595 17.34 -21.92 -0.09
N VAL A 596 16.81 -21.21 -1.08
CA VAL A 596 15.85 -20.14 -0.86
C VAL A 596 14.75 -20.76 0.00
N TYR A 597 14.55 -20.20 1.19
CA TYR A 597 13.41 -20.48 2.06
C TYR A 597 12.19 -20.56 1.14
N GLU A 598 11.55 -21.73 1.05
CA GLU A 598 10.34 -21.92 0.26
C GLU A 598 9.48 -20.67 0.48
N MET A 599 9.21 -19.91 -0.59
CA MET A 599 8.12 -18.96 -0.54
C MET A 599 6.91 -19.81 -0.17
N VAL A 600 6.49 -19.68 1.09
CA VAL A 600 5.26 -20.27 1.60
C VAL A 600 4.23 -20.02 0.53
N LYS A 601 3.75 -21.11 -0.08
CA LYS A 601 2.50 -21.09 -0.83
C LYS A 601 1.50 -20.44 0.11
N ILE A 602 1.11 -19.20 -0.18
CA ILE A 602 -0.02 -18.58 0.50
C ILE A 602 -1.26 -19.25 -0.10
N ASP A 603 -1.48 -20.50 0.28
CA ASP A 603 -2.82 -20.96 0.48
C ASP A 603 -3.34 -20.31 1.78
N GLN A 604 -4.63 -19.99 1.74
CA GLN A 604 -5.42 -19.19 2.67
C GLN A 604 -5.09 -19.34 4.18
N PRO A 605 -5.37 -18.30 4.99
CA PRO A 605 -4.95 -18.25 6.38
C PRO A 605 -5.69 -19.28 7.25
N ALA A 606 -5.02 -20.39 7.52
CA ALA A 606 -5.28 -21.17 8.71
C ALA A 606 -4.73 -20.39 9.93
N SER A 607 -5.66 -19.97 10.79
CA SER A 607 -5.39 -19.52 12.15
C SER A 607 -4.45 -20.49 12.89
N PHE A 608 -3.46 -19.98 13.63
CA PHE A 608 -3.35 -20.34 15.05
C PHE A 608 -2.46 -19.36 15.84
N SER A 609 -2.94 -19.13 17.06
CA SER A 609 -2.38 -18.32 18.13
C SER A 609 -1.01 -18.79 18.61
N GLY A 610 -0.20 -17.84 19.06
CA GLY A 610 1.05 -18.12 19.74
C GLY A 610 0.86 -18.84 21.08
N SER A 611 1.80 -19.71 21.40
CA SER A 611 2.36 -19.81 22.74
C SER A 611 3.81 -20.25 22.65
N SER A 612 4.65 -19.49 23.34
CA SER A 612 6.07 -19.69 23.57
C SER A 612 6.34 -20.91 24.43
N TYR A 613 7.17 -21.84 23.95
CA TYR A 613 7.99 -22.70 24.80
C TYR A 613 9.40 -22.88 24.22
N ILE A 614 10.36 -22.68 25.10
CA ILE A 614 11.80 -22.87 24.96
C ILE A 614 12.08 -24.37 24.84
N SER A 615 12.80 -24.78 23.80
CA SER A 615 13.64 -25.98 23.84
C SER A 615 14.73 -25.88 22.76
N SER A 616 15.96 -25.63 23.20
CA SER A 616 17.18 -25.91 22.41
C SER A 616 17.26 -27.40 22.07
N PRO A 617 17.83 -27.75 20.92
CA PRO A 617 18.99 -28.65 20.97
C PRO A 617 20.18 -28.14 20.14
N GLU A 618 21.33 -28.57 20.60
CA GLU A 618 22.68 -28.32 20.13
C GLU A 618 22.91 -28.69 18.66
N GLY A 619 23.80 -27.94 18.00
CA GLY A 619 24.26 -28.23 16.64
C GLY A 619 24.79 -27.02 15.87
N GLN A 620 25.51 -26.10 16.52
CA GLN A 620 26.28 -25.07 15.81
C GLN A 620 27.76 -25.48 15.82
N GLN A 621 28.24 -25.91 14.65
CA GLN A 621 29.66 -25.95 14.34
C GLN A 621 29.91 -24.85 13.30
N PRO A 622 30.82 -23.89 13.54
CA PRO A 622 31.13 -22.86 12.56
C PRO A 622 31.90 -23.50 11.40
N CYS A 623 31.54 -23.16 10.16
CA CYS A 623 32.26 -23.59 8.97
C CYS A 623 33.70 -23.09 9.02
N SER A 624 34.63 -24.01 9.26
CA SER A 624 36.06 -23.84 9.07
C SER A 624 36.40 -24.00 7.59
N TYR A 625 37.27 -23.12 7.10
CA TYR A 625 37.97 -23.24 5.83
C TYR A 625 38.92 -24.45 5.91
N GLU A 626 38.69 -25.48 5.10
CA GLU A 626 39.65 -26.56 4.88
C GLU A 626 40.20 -26.42 3.47
N SER A 627 41.39 -25.84 3.38
CA SER A 627 42.22 -25.80 2.18
C SER A 627 43.35 -26.81 2.35
N ASP A 628 43.25 -27.97 1.72
CA ASP A 628 44.35 -28.94 1.62
C ASP A 628 44.78 -29.09 0.17
N HIS A 629 45.89 -28.42 -0.18
CA HIS A 629 47.17 -29.01 -0.66
C HIS A 629 48.09 -28.01 -1.40
N PRO A 630 49.43 -28.25 -1.48
CA PRO A 630 50.41 -27.28 -1.01
C PRO A 630 51.36 -26.66 -2.06
N ILE A 631 51.87 -25.47 -1.69
CA ILE A 631 53.18 -24.84 -1.96
C ILE A 631 53.62 -24.67 -3.43
N LEU A 632 53.68 -23.38 -3.84
CA LEU A 632 54.91 -22.83 -4.42
C LEU A 632 55.08 -21.36 -3.96
N SER A 633 55.80 -21.18 -2.86
CA SER A 633 56.43 -19.91 -2.48
C SER A 633 57.86 -19.93 -2.97
N ASP A 634 58.22 -18.98 -3.84
CA ASP A 634 59.43 -18.15 -3.73
C ASP A 634 59.61 -17.33 -5.01
N LEU A 635 59.59 -16.00 -4.87
CA LEU A 635 60.66 -15.08 -5.29
C LEU A 635 60.23 -13.61 -5.08
N GLU A 636 60.74 -13.09 -3.97
CA GLU A 636 61.46 -11.81 -3.86
C GLU A 636 60.74 -10.45 -3.98
N LYS A 637 60.65 -9.84 -2.80
CA LYS A 637 60.81 -8.40 -2.54
C LYS A 637 62.06 -7.81 -3.20
N VAL A 638 61.90 -6.85 -4.10
CA VAL A 638 62.76 -5.65 -4.29
C VAL A 638 61.86 -4.57 -4.93
N GLY A 639 61.68 -3.34 -4.47
CA GLY A 639 62.23 -2.60 -3.35
C GLY A 639 61.36 -1.35 -3.09
N SER A 640 61.45 -0.83 -1.87
CA SER A 640 60.93 0.47 -1.46
C SER A 640 62.08 1.47 -1.44
N SER A 641 61.94 2.63 -2.10
CA SER A 641 62.13 3.96 -1.47
C SER A 641 62.49 5.08 -2.46
N GLN A 642 61.78 6.20 -2.26
CA GLN A 642 62.22 7.61 -2.34
C GLN A 642 62.58 8.22 -3.70
N LYS A 643 61.85 9.29 -4.08
CA LYS A 643 62.25 10.67 -3.74
C LYS A 643 61.14 11.70 -4.02
N HIS A 644 61.00 12.62 -3.08
CA HIS A 644 60.30 13.91 -3.19
C HIS A 644 60.89 14.78 -4.32
N MET A 645 60.03 15.46 -5.06
CA MET A 645 59.92 16.93 -5.04
C MET A 645 58.49 17.36 -5.33
#